data_AF-A0AAU0S9C3-F1
#
_entry.id   AF-A0AAU0S9C3-F1
#
_cell.length_a   1.000
_cell.length_b   1.000
_cell.length_c   1.000
_cell.angle_alpha   90.00
_cell.angle_beta   90.00
_cell.angle_gamma   90.00
#
_symmetry.space_group_name_H-M   'P 1'
#
loop_
_entity.id
_entity.type
_entity.pdbx_description
1 polymer ?
#
loop_
_entity_poly.entity_id
_entity_poly.type
_entity_poly.pdbx_seq_one_letter_code
_entity_poly.pdbx_strand_id
1 'polypeptide(L)'
;MKNQTILVPVVLAALLSACGGGSSSTTSTSGVAVVPPVVIPPVSTSISGVAATGAAILNASVTLTSAAGSKACSITDASSAAFVCDTTGLVAPFLLTVSGVSNGTTVQLSSASTSTAGTTNITPITNAIVATTANADPAGLDFANFQAILKSNPSAFDDAKKAYQTLLGDLMTATGNQGADLVSGKLVAGNSAQDTLLDAIHLDVSGGSITISTMAGSADDTPKQLQIFVNQTPAQVATGDKTQLPVTATVGGVSVDLTKKSFSAASLANLQLALKNCFSSMVAVRNSKSANCGGLLVDDVTAPLLAGVPSAYLAGGSSGSAQFSSLINDAGMDNAVFSLPQIIRVNSTDSQGNVNKVWLNFTWVRSDGLFGSLDTVAQIVTAPSTSESGWRLVGNQRTLLSRVRQYATRRIWLNPANATTGTDAYTAELQLDIGVADKSGTAVDFAIVTGPGLPAAGMLLRPSSGVCSTLNLSGQLLATDISGDDATVAATRIKARANCANKFRFAGVAIDPAKQSQFIAPTGVNWLTPLLTDAQLASIKPFSVYHIRTYQGGVKTVPSHNYEVLTQSAPATPTSLRSYRWQDASAATLAMLKPSSASAFAGGASFPVSWTGRDGVPAVTGATIQILTSKTGAVVSGSASSKPLLPGVSASLNVFPDVALVAFPAVTDLNASGNFSFLGLSSMRGNGLYLSTSYEYDF
;
A
#
# COMPACT_ATOMS: atom_id res chain seq x y z
N MET A 1 -47.18 23.72 -22.58
CA MET A 1 -47.16 25.14 -22.15
C MET A 1 -45.71 25.50 -21.87
N LYS A 2 -45.21 26.50 -22.61
CA LYS A 2 -43.97 27.31 -22.49
C LYS A 2 -42.75 26.70 -21.77
N ASN A 3 -41.77 26.28 -22.58
CA ASN A 3 -40.35 26.27 -22.25
C ASN A 3 -39.80 27.70 -22.24
N GLN A 4 -39.00 28.05 -21.22
CA GLN A 4 -38.16 29.25 -21.21
C GLN A 4 -36.69 28.83 -21.14
N THR A 5 -35.99 29.09 -22.24
CA THR A 5 -34.55 28.99 -22.43
C THR A 5 -33.94 30.35 -22.08
N ILE A 6 -32.93 30.38 -21.20
CA ILE A 6 -32.13 31.58 -20.91
C ILE A 6 -30.72 31.36 -21.49
N LEU A 7 -30.37 32.18 -22.49
CA LEU A 7 -29.02 32.45 -22.99
C LEU A 7 -28.30 33.45 -22.06
N VAL A 8 -26.95 33.48 -22.08
CA VAL A 8 -26.00 34.63 -21.88
C VAL A 8 -24.55 34.07 -21.71
N PRO A 9 -23.44 34.74 -22.14
CA PRO A 9 -22.92 34.72 -23.51
C PRO A 9 -21.41 34.35 -23.59
N VAL A 10 -20.93 34.19 -24.83
CA VAL A 10 -19.51 34.02 -25.22
C VAL A 10 -18.82 35.40 -25.25
N VAL A 11 -17.64 35.51 -24.63
CA VAL A 11 -16.72 36.66 -24.81
C VAL A 11 -15.49 36.19 -25.57
N LEU A 12 -15.35 36.73 -26.78
CA LEU A 12 -14.22 36.57 -27.70
C LEU A 12 -13.47 37.91 -27.71
N ALA A 13 -12.18 37.93 -27.36
CA ALA A 13 -11.34 39.13 -27.44
C ALA A 13 -10.06 38.84 -28.22
N ALA A 14 -9.73 39.80 -29.08
CA ALA A 14 -8.96 39.66 -30.30
C ALA A 14 -7.43 39.84 -30.14
N LEU A 15 -6.75 39.30 -31.15
CA LEU A 15 -5.34 39.45 -31.51
C LEU A 15 -4.97 40.91 -31.80
N LEU A 16 -3.81 41.36 -31.32
CA LEU A 16 -3.05 42.45 -31.96
C LEU A 16 -1.67 41.94 -32.37
N SER A 17 -1.52 41.75 -33.68
CA SER A 17 -0.27 41.67 -34.42
C SER A 17 0.31 43.07 -34.62
N ALA A 18 1.57 43.28 -34.28
CA ALA A 18 2.34 44.45 -34.75
C ALA A 18 3.62 43.96 -35.43
N CYS A 19 3.57 43.94 -36.76
CA CYS A 19 4.72 43.95 -37.65
C CYS A 19 4.94 45.42 -38.05
N GLY A 20 6.13 45.96 -37.84
CA GLY A 20 6.49 47.33 -38.20
C GLY A 20 7.96 47.42 -38.55
N GLY A 21 8.28 47.23 -39.82
CA GLY A 21 9.58 47.54 -40.41
C GLY A 21 9.61 48.97 -40.95
N GLY A 22 10.78 49.62 -40.88
CA GLY A 22 11.04 50.91 -41.50
C GLY A 22 12.53 51.21 -41.53
N SER A 23 13.14 51.08 -42.71
CA SER A 23 14.52 51.48 -43.01
C SER A 23 14.55 52.93 -43.48
N SER A 24 15.51 53.73 -43.00
CA SER A 24 16.07 54.90 -43.72
C SER A 24 17.40 55.31 -43.10
N SER A 25 18.41 55.37 -43.97
CA SER A 25 19.81 55.74 -43.71
C SER A 25 20.00 57.25 -43.57
N THR A 26 20.84 57.70 -42.63
CA THR A 26 21.75 58.85 -42.83
C THR A 26 22.87 58.84 -41.78
N THR A 27 24.10 58.96 -42.27
CA THR A 27 25.36 59.17 -41.56
C THR A 27 25.45 60.54 -40.90
N SER A 28 25.82 60.59 -39.61
CA SER A 28 26.66 61.66 -39.05
C SER A 28 27.14 61.31 -37.64
N THR A 29 28.37 61.73 -37.38
CA THR A 29 29.33 61.43 -36.32
C THR A 29 29.03 62.00 -34.92
N SER A 30 29.61 61.33 -33.91
CA SER A 30 30.02 61.82 -32.59
C SER A 30 28.97 62.10 -31.52
N GLY A 31 28.96 61.24 -30.50
CA GLY A 31 28.30 61.46 -29.20
C GLY A 31 28.12 60.15 -28.45
N VAL A 32 29.06 59.80 -27.58
CA VAL A 32 28.94 58.63 -26.69
C VAL A 32 27.84 58.90 -25.67
N ALA A 33 26.62 58.45 -25.98
CA ALA A 33 25.55 58.30 -25.00
C ALA A 33 25.65 56.90 -24.41
N VAL A 34 25.85 56.82 -23.09
CA VAL A 34 25.79 55.58 -22.32
C VAL A 34 24.35 55.06 -22.39
N VAL A 35 24.12 54.05 -23.24
CA VAL A 35 22.86 53.30 -23.25
C VAL A 35 22.80 52.50 -21.94
N PRO A 36 21.75 52.65 -21.09
CA PRO A 36 21.59 51.80 -19.92
C PRO A 36 21.54 50.34 -20.37
N PRO A 37 22.20 49.41 -19.65
CA PRO A 37 22.27 48.02 -20.07
C PRO A 37 20.86 47.47 -20.27
N VAL A 38 20.60 46.94 -21.47
CA VAL A 38 19.39 46.17 -21.76
C VAL A 38 19.38 44.99 -20.79
N VAL A 39 18.54 45.07 -19.76
CA VAL A 39 18.30 43.96 -18.83
C VAL A 39 17.50 42.92 -19.62
N ILE A 40 18.21 41.92 -20.16
CA ILE A 40 17.57 40.74 -20.75
C ILE A 40 16.89 40.01 -19.58
N PRO A 41 15.56 39.84 -19.57
CA PRO A 41 14.91 39.06 -18.53
C PRO A 41 15.49 37.64 -18.53
N PRO A 42 15.74 37.04 -17.35
CA PRO A 42 16.28 35.69 -17.29
C PRO A 42 15.37 34.73 -18.04
N VAL A 43 15.96 33.86 -18.87
CA VAL A 43 15.22 32.82 -19.59
C VAL A 43 14.52 31.93 -18.56
N SER A 44 13.20 31.85 -18.61
CA SER A 44 12.42 31.00 -17.71
C SER A 44 12.75 29.53 -17.98
N THR A 45 13.20 28.80 -16.97
CA THR A 45 13.46 27.36 -17.06
C THR A 45 12.50 26.60 -16.15
N SER A 46 12.11 25.39 -16.54
CA SER A 46 11.25 24.55 -15.72
C SER A 46 11.54 23.07 -15.90
N ILE A 47 11.29 22.33 -14.83
CA ILE A 47 11.22 20.87 -14.85
C ILE A 47 9.76 20.48 -14.73
N SER A 48 9.32 19.59 -15.59
CA SER A 48 7.95 19.06 -15.59
C SER A 48 7.97 17.53 -15.54
N GLY A 49 6.86 16.91 -15.17
CA GLY A 49 6.77 15.46 -15.15
C GLY A 49 5.46 14.95 -14.60
N VAL A 50 5.38 13.63 -14.46
CA VAL A 50 4.26 12.92 -13.84
C VAL A 50 4.78 12.12 -12.64
N ALA A 51 4.03 12.15 -11.54
CA ALA A 51 4.29 11.34 -10.36
C ALA A 51 3.33 10.12 -10.32
N ALA A 52 3.85 8.92 -10.56
CA ALA A 52 3.01 7.72 -10.70
C ALA A 52 3.71 6.42 -10.28
N THR A 53 2.90 5.45 -9.85
CA THR A 53 3.29 4.09 -9.44
C THR A 53 2.73 3.00 -10.38
N GLY A 54 2.36 3.38 -11.61
CA GLY A 54 1.44 2.67 -12.52
C GLY A 54 0.05 3.30 -12.54
N ALA A 55 -0.32 3.99 -11.46
CA ALA A 55 -1.42 4.96 -11.42
C ALA A 55 -0.90 6.31 -10.91
N ALA A 56 -1.60 7.39 -11.25
CA ALA A 56 -1.31 8.72 -10.73
C ALA A 56 -1.39 8.73 -9.19
N ILE A 57 -0.40 9.34 -8.54
CA ILE A 57 -0.40 9.49 -7.09
C ILE A 57 -1.47 10.53 -6.70
N LEU A 58 -2.48 10.11 -5.93
CA LEU A 58 -3.56 11.01 -5.48
C LEU A 58 -3.03 12.00 -4.44
N ASN A 59 -3.53 13.23 -4.48
CA ASN A 59 -3.08 14.33 -3.62
C ASN A 59 -1.55 14.50 -3.63
N ALA A 60 -0.94 14.32 -4.79
CA ALA A 60 0.49 14.49 -4.96
C ALA A 60 0.94 15.90 -4.55
N SER A 61 1.99 15.97 -3.74
CA SER A 61 2.71 17.19 -3.39
C SER A 61 4.16 17.00 -3.77
N VAL A 62 4.62 17.75 -4.76
CA VAL A 62 5.99 17.64 -5.30
C VAL A 62 6.84 18.79 -4.78
N THR A 63 8.03 18.45 -4.27
CA THR A 63 9.04 19.41 -3.81
C THR A 63 10.31 19.23 -4.63
N LEU A 64 10.86 20.34 -5.12
CA LEU A 64 12.18 20.40 -5.72
C LEU A 64 13.16 20.97 -4.69
N THR A 65 14.25 20.26 -4.43
CA THR A 65 15.34 20.70 -3.56
C THR A 65 16.59 20.94 -4.38
N SER A 66 17.22 22.10 -4.15
CA SER A 66 18.43 22.57 -4.82
C SER A 66 19.44 23.10 -3.79
N ALA A 67 20.61 23.56 -4.26
CA ALA A 67 21.59 24.25 -3.41
C ALA A 67 21.03 25.50 -2.71
N ALA A 68 20.00 26.12 -3.30
CA ALA A 68 19.31 27.29 -2.74
C ALA A 68 18.20 26.94 -1.73
N GLY A 69 17.96 25.65 -1.48
CA GLY A 69 16.90 25.14 -0.62
C GLY A 69 15.76 24.47 -1.40
N SER A 70 14.67 24.20 -0.68
CA SER A 70 13.49 23.48 -1.19
C SER A 70 12.39 24.44 -1.65
N LYS A 71 11.71 24.09 -2.74
CA LYS A 71 10.58 24.81 -3.33
C LYS A 71 9.46 23.84 -3.69
N ALA A 72 8.23 24.17 -3.34
CA ALA A 72 7.06 23.42 -3.78
C ALA A 72 6.83 23.61 -5.29
N CYS A 73 6.55 22.53 -5.99
CA CYS A 73 6.17 22.56 -7.40
C CYS A 73 4.65 22.73 -7.54
N SER A 74 4.21 23.25 -8.68
CA SER A 74 2.79 23.36 -8.99
C SER A 74 2.27 22.04 -9.55
N ILE A 75 1.18 21.52 -9.00
CA ILE A 75 0.45 20.40 -9.62
C ILE A 75 -0.45 21.00 -10.71
N THR A 76 -0.20 20.62 -11.96
CA THR A 76 -0.94 21.15 -13.12
C THR A 76 -2.18 20.33 -13.44
N ASP A 77 -2.21 19.05 -13.04
CA ASP A 77 -3.37 18.19 -13.17
C ASP A 77 -3.38 17.14 -12.04
N ALA A 78 -4.36 17.24 -11.14
CA ALA A 78 -4.49 16.34 -10.00
C ALA A 78 -4.92 14.91 -10.40
N SER A 79 -5.53 14.74 -11.59
CA SER A 79 -6.00 13.44 -12.06
C SER A 79 -4.88 12.59 -12.67
N SER A 80 -3.89 13.24 -13.27
CA SER A 80 -2.70 12.60 -13.82
C SER A 80 -1.46 12.75 -12.94
N ALA A 81 -1.55 13.54 -11.85
CA ALA A 81 -0.43 13.95 -11.00
C ALA A 81 0.72 14.59 -11.79
N ALA A 82 0.37 15.35 -12.82
CA ALA A 82 1.31 16.15 -13.58
C ALA A 82 1.75 17.37 -12.76
N PHE A 83 3.03 17.73 -12.84
CA PHE A 83 3.60 18.84 -12.10
C PHE A 83 4.58 19.67 -12.94
N VAL A 84 4.81 20.90 -12.50
CA VAL A 84 5.83 21.82 -13.02
C VAL A 84 6.53 22.53 -11.87
N CYS A 85 7.85 22.45 -11.86
CA CYS A 85 8.75 23.16 -10.96
C CYS A 85 9.47 24.26 -11.74
N ASP A 86 9.27 25.52 -11.36
CA ASP A 86 10.06 26.64 -11.91
C ASP A 86 11.47 26.62 -11.30
N THR A 87 12.46 26.52 -12.19
CA THR A 87 13.90 26.41 -11.87
C THR A 87 14.69 27.65 -12.27
N THR A 88 14.00 28.74 -12.61
CA THR A 88 14.64 29.98 -13.04
C THR A 88 15.61 30.48 -11.99
N GLY A 89 16.88 30.67 -12.37
CA GLY A 89 17.95 31.11 -11.47
C GLY A 89 18.49 30.03 -10.52
N LEU A 90 18.03 28.78 -10.63
CA LEU A 90 18.56 27.64 -9.87
C LEU A 90 19.61 26.88 -10.68
N VAL A 91 20.52 26.21 -9.97
CA VAL A 91 21.60 25.40 -10.57
C VAL A 91 21.39 23.93 -10.21
N ALA A 92 21.39 23.07 -11.24
CA ALA A 92 21.32 21.63 -11.09
C ALA A 92 22.60 21.08 -10.39
N PRO A 93 22.56 19.91 -9.72
CA PRO A 93 21.48 18.93 -9.69
C PRO A 93 20.32 19.33 -8.77
N PHE A 94 19.15 18.76 -9.05
CA PHE A 94 17.95 18.88 -8.21
C PHE A 94 17.49 17.50 -7.76
N LEU A 95 17.03 17.43 -6.50
CA LEU A 95 16.30 16.29 -5.98
C LEU A 95 14.81 16.63 -5.98
N LEU A 96 14.01 15.81 -6.63
CA LEU A 96 12.55 15.94 -6.62
C LEU A 96 11.99 14.87 -5.69
N THR A 97 11.11 15.25 -4.79
CA THR A 97 10.38 14.33 -3.92
C THR A 97 8.89 14.53 -4.11
N VAL A 98 8.13 13.44 -4.11
CA VAL A 98 6.66 13.47 -4.07
C VAL A 98 6.16 12.80 -2.82
N SER A 99 5.16 13.39 -2.17
CA SER A 99 4.31 12.72 -1.19
C SER A 99 2.87 12.67 -1.71
N GLY A 100 2.13 11.62 -1.39
CA GLY A 100 0.72 11.48 -1.77
C GLY A 100 0.20 10.08 -1.44
N VAL A 101 -0.91 9.67 -2.04
CA VAL A 101 -1.57 8.39 -1.76
C VAL A 101 -1.55 7.48 -3.00
N SER A 102 -1.10 6.24 -2.81
CA SER A 102 -1.13 5.16 -3.79
C SER A 102 -1.28 3.81 -3.09
N ASN A 103 -2.00 2.87 -3.70
CA ASN A 103 -2.27 1.54 -3.14
C ASN A 103 -2.79 1.57 -1.68
N GLY A 104 -3.69 2.51 -1.40
CA GLY A 104 -4.28 2.68 -0.07
C GLY A 104 -3.32 3.14 1.01
N THR A 105 -2.16 3.69 0.67
CA THR A 105 -1.21 4.19 1.64
C THR A 105 -0.52 5.46 1.17
N THR A 106 0.09 6.18 2.11
CA THR A 106 1.01 7.28 1.78
C THR A 106 2.28 6.73 1.16
N VAL A 107 2.64 7.27 0.01
CA VAL A 107 3.90 6.97 -0.68
C VAL A 107 4.79 8.19 -0.67
N GLN A 108 6.10 7.95 -0.57
CA GLN A 108 7.13 8.96 -0.79
C GLN A 108 8.13 8.40 -1.80
N LEU A 109 8.28 9.08 -2.92
CA LEU A 109 9.20 8.69 -3.99
C LEU A 109 10.09 9.86 -4.35
N SER A 110 11.30 9.53 -4.78
CA SER A 110 12.31 10.49 -5.20
C SER A 110 12.69 10.30 -6.66
N SER A 111 13.14 11.38 -7.28
CA SER A 111 13.77 11.43 -8.59
C SER A 111 14.83 12.53 -8.58
N ALA A 112 15.68 12.60 -9.59
CA ALA A 112 16.65 13.69 -9.70
C ALA A 112 16.77 14.19 -11.14
N SER A 113 17.11 15.47 -11.26
CA SER A 113 17.45 16.09 -12.53
C SER A 113 18.86 16.67 -12.47
N THR A 114 19.67 16.34 -13.46
CA THR A 114 20.99 16.94 -13.69
C THR A 114 20.93 18.14 -14.66
N SER A 115 19.74 18.46 -15.18
CA SER A 115 19.48 19.60 -16.06
C SER A 115 18.62 20.67 -15.36
N THR A 116 18.77 21.93 -15.79
CA THR A 116 17.94 23.04 -15.32
C THR A 116 16.53 23.05 -15.94
N ALA A 117 16.31 22.33 -17.03
CA ALA A 117 15.01 22.22 -17.68
C ALA A 117 14.77 20.83 -18.29
N GLY A 118 13.50 20.48 -18.49
CA GLY A 118 13.09 19.27 -19.21
C GLY A 118 12.04 18.45 -18.47
N THR A 119 12.03 17.14 -18.74
CA THR A 119 11.11 16.19 -18.13
C THR A 119 11.83 15.35 -17.07
N THR A 120 11.23 15.21 -15.90
CA THR A 120 11.70 14.35 -14.82
C THR A 120 10.48 13.74 -14.14
N ASN A 121 10.17 12.50 -14.47
CA ASN A 121 9.09 11.76 -13.81
C ASN A 121 9.53 11.29 -12.43
N ILE A 122 8.56 11.09 -11.54
CA ILE A 122 8.79 10.53 -10.20
C ILE A 122 8.04 9.20 -10.13
N THR A 123 8.80 8.10 -10.16
CA THR A 123 8.26 6.73 -10.21
C THR A 123 9.03 5.81 -9.25
N PRO A 124 8.54 4.59 -8.96
CA PRO A 124 9.31 3.61 -8.21
C PRO A 124 10.69 3.34 -8.82
N ILE A 125 10.81 3.33 -10.16
CA ILE A 125 12.08 3.14 -10.86
C ILE A 125 13.03 4.31 -10.60
N THR A 126 12.56 5.56 -10.69
CA THR A 126 13.43 6.72 -10.40
C THR A 126 13.84 6.77 -8.94
N ASN A 127 12.96 6.31 -8.03
CA ASN A 127 13.28 6.18 -6.62
C ASN A 127 14.41 5.17 -6.39
N ALA A 128 14.38 4.03 -7.09
CA ALA A 128 15.45 3.04 -7.08
C ALA A 128 16.77 3.59 -7.62
N ILE A 129 16.72 4.38 -8.70
CA ILE A 129 17.89 5.05 -9.27
C ILE A 129 18.51 5.99 -8.24
N VAL A 130 17.70 6.86 -7.60
CA VAL A 130 18.18 7.75 -6.53
C VAL A 130 18.76 6.95 -5.37
N ALA A 131 18.14 5.84 -4.98
CA ALA A 131 18.62 4.99 -3.90
C ALA A 131 20.00 4.39 -4.19
N THR A 132 20.18 3.86 -5.41
CA THR A 132 21.46 3.32 -5.88
C THR A 132 22.52 4.42 -6.02
N THR A 133 22.16 5.61 -6.53
CA THR A 133 23.09 6.74 -6.61
C THR A 133 23.52 7.21 -5.22
N ALA A 134 22.58 7.30 -4.27
CA ALA A 134 22.85 7.79 -2.92
C ALA A 134 23.46 6.73 -1.99
N ASN A 135 23.42 5.44 -2.38
CA ASN A 135 23.68 4.31 -1.50
C ASN A 135 22.88 4.41 -0.17
N ALA A 136 21.60 4.77 -0.30
CA ALA A 136 20.74 5.05 0.84
C ALA A 136 19.26 4.88 0.45
N ASP A 137 18.41 4.71 1.46
CA ASP A 137 16.96 4.87 1.27
C ASP A 137 16.66 6.34 0.93
N PRO A 138 15.99 6.65 -0.20
CA PRO A 138 15.64 8.01 -0.57
C PRO A 138 14.67 8.69 0.42
N ALA A 139 13.96 7.91 1.24
CA ALA A 139 13.05 8.41 2.25
C ALA A 139 13.82 9.18 3.35
N GLY A 140 13.75 10.51 3.29
CA GLY A 140 14.50 11.39 4.19
C GLY A 140 15.98 11.52 3.84
N LEU A 141 16.35 11.36 2.57
CA LEU A 141 17.69 11.64 2.06
C LEU A 141 18.03 13.14 2.18
N ASP A 142 19.17 13.45 2.80
CA ASP A 142 19.70 14.81 2.83
C ASP A 142 20.23 15.21 1.44
N PHE A 143 19.71 16.32 0.91
CA PHE A 143 20.14 16.86 -0.37
C PHE A 143 21.63 17.22 -0.39
N ALA A 144 22.21 17.68 0.73
CA ALA A 144 23.63 18.00 0.78
C ALA A 144 24.50 16.76 0.52
N ASN A 145 24.11 15.61 1.08
CA ASN A 145 24.78 14.33 0.84
C ASN A 145 24.63 13.89 -0.62
N PHE A 146 23.41 13.94 -1.16
CA PHE A 146 23.18 13.61 -2.57
C PHE A 146 24.00 14.50 -3.52
N GLN A 147 24.04 15.81 -3.25
CA GLN A 147 24.82 16.76 -4.02
C GLN A 147 26.33 16.48 -3.89
N ALA A 148 26.82 16.13 -2.70
CA ALA A 148 28.23 15.77 -2.51
C ALA A 148 28.63 14.54 -3.36
N ILE A 149 27.74 13.54 -3.45
CA ILE A 149 27.93 12.38 -4.33
C ILE A 149 28.05 12.82 -5.79
N LEU A 150 27.11 13.63 -6.28
CA LEU A 150 27.15 14.10 -7.68
C LEU A 150 28.32 15.06 -7.97
N LYS A 151 28.81 15.80 -6.97
CA LYS A 151 30.02 16.62 -7.10
C LYS A 151 31.28 15.76 -7.24
N SER A 152 31.38 14.68 -6.47
CA SER A 152 32.53 13.77 -6.49
C SER A 152 32.50 12.77 -7.65
N ASN A 153 31.31 12.39 -8.12
CA ASN A 153 31.10 11.56 -9.29
C ASN A 153 29.91 12.09 -10.12
N PRO A 154 30.15 13.00 -11.09
CA PRO A 154 29.10 13.60 -11.91
C PRO A 154 28.28 12.61 -12.74
N SER A 155 28.84 11.44 -13.09
CA SER A 155 28.12 10.41 -13.85
C SER A 155 27.30 9.46 -12.98
N ALA A 156 27.41 9.51 -11.64
CA ALA A 156 26.81 8.51 -10.75
C ALA A 156 25.30 8.29 -10.96
N PHE A 157 24.56 9.36 -11.27
CA PHE A 157 23.13 9.26 -11.55
C PHE A 157 22.84 8.61 -12.91
N ASP A 158 23.56 9.03 -13.95
CA ASP A 158 23.41 8.46 -15.29
C ASP A 158 23.89 7.01 -15.36
N ASP A 159 24.94 6.65 -14.61
CA ASP A 159 25.44 5.29 -14.47
C ASP A 159 24.39 4.39 -13.81
N ALA A 160 23.77 4.85 -12.70
CA ALA A 160 22.68 4.14 -12.05
C ALA A 160 21.47 3.99 -12.99
N LYS A 161 21.07 5.06 -13.70
CA LYS A 161 20.00 5.02 -14.70
C LYS A 161 20.28 3.97 -15.78
N LYS A 162 21.49 3.96 -16.34
CA LYS A 162 21.91 2.99 -17.38
C LYS A 162 21.96 1.56 -16.85
N ALA A 163 22.31 1.38 -15.58
CA ALA A 163 22.27 0.06 -14.94
C ALA A 163 20.85 -0.49 -14.89
N TYR A 164 19.86 0.31 -14.48
CA TYR A 164 18.45 -0.11 -14.50
C TYR A 164 17.91 -0.31 -15.91
N GLN A 165 18.31 0.50 -16.90
CA GLN A 165 17.96 0.26 -18.31
C GLN A 165 18.50 -1.07 -18.81
N THR A 166 19.74 -1.42 -18.42
CA THR A 166 20.36 -2.70 -18.78
C THR A 166 19.66 -3.86 -18.10
N LEU A 167 19.36 -3.72 -16.81
CA LEU A 167 18.71 -4.73 -16.01
C LEU A 167 17.29 -5.03 -16.49
N LEU A 168 16.50 -3.97 -16.73
CA LEU A 168 15.10 -4.06 -17.18
C LEU A 168 14.97 -4.22 -18.70
N GLY A 169 16.07 -4.35 -19.45
CA GLY A 169 16.06 -4.28 -20.92
C GLY A 169 15.08 -5.23 -21.62
N ASP A 170 14.92 -6.45 -21.11
CA ASP A 170 13.98 -7.42 -21.66
C ASP A 170 12.54 -6.95 -21.42
N LEU A 171 12.21 -6.52 -20.18
CA LEU A 171 10.91 -5.93 -19.84
C LEU A 171 10.65 -4.63 -20.60
N MET A 172 11.66 -3.78 -20.82
CA MET A 172 11.53 -2.56 -21.61
C MET A 172 11.20 -2.88 -23.06
N THR A 173 11.88 -3.87 -23.66
CA THR A 173 11.58 -4.32 -25.04
C THR A 173 10.15 -4.88 -25.10
N ALA A 174 9.82 -5.73 -24.13
CA ALA A 174 8.54 -6.38 -24.00
C ALA A 174 7.39 -5.35 -23.86
N THR A 175 7.58 -4.29 -23.08
CA THR A 175 6.55 -3.26 -22.85
C THR A 175 6.54 -2.12 -23.88
N GLY A 176 7.32 -2.23 -24.95
CA GLY A 176 7.40 -1.21 -26.00
C GLY A 176 8.19 0.06 -25.62
N ASN A 177 9.08 -0.05 -24.62
CA ASN A 177 9.94 1.00 -24.10
C ASN A 177 11.41 0.86 -24.52
N GLN A 178 11.70 0.12 -25.60
CA GLN A 178 13.08 -0.07 -26.03
C GLN A 178 13.75 1.29 -26.29
N GLY A 179 14.88 1.54 -25.61
CA GLY A 179 15.63 2.80 -25.72
C GLY A 179 14.99 4.01 -25.02
N ALA A 180 13.86 3.86 -24.32
CA ALA A 180 13.27 4.95 -23.56
C ALA A 180 14.14 5.34 -22.35
N ASP A 181 14.16 6.63 -22.02
CA ASP A 181 14.82 7.12 -20.80
C ASP A 181 13.88 6.89 -19.59
N LEU A 182 14.37 6.17 -18.57
CA LEU A 182 13.57 5.80 -17.40
C LEU A 182 13.19 7.00 -16.50
N VAL A 183 13.85 8.15 -16.67
CA VAL A 183 13.62 9.38 -15.88
C VAL A 183 12.80 10.39 -16.68
N SER A 184 13.13 10.60 -17.97
CA SER A 184 12.57 11.67 -18.81
C SER A 184 11.63 11.19 -19.93
N GLY A 185 11.42 9.88 -20.05
CA GLY A 185 10.50 9.29 -21.01
C GLY A 185 9.07 9.81 -20.89
N LYS A 186 8.28 9.61 -21.95
CA LYS A 186 6.86 10.02 -21.96
C LYS A 186 6.06 9.15 -21.01
N LEU A 187 5.67 9.73 -19.87
CA LEU A 187 4.78 9.11 -18.90
C LEU A 187 3.40 9.76 -18.96
N VAL A 188 2.38 8.94 -19.19
CA VAL A 188 0.97 9.29 -18.99
C VAL A 188 0.39 8.18 -18.13
N ALA A 189 0.02 8.51 -16.89
CA ALA A 189 -0.53 7.53 -15.96
C ALA A 189 -1.70 6.79 -16.59
N GLY A 190 -1.63 5.46 -16.57
CA GLY A 190 -2.61 4.57 -17.20
C GLY A 190 -2.58 4.47 -18.71
N ASN A 191 -1.70 5.15 -19.47
CA ASN A 191 -1.85 5.22 -20.94
C ASN A 191 -0.54 5.35 -21.76
N SER A 192 0.65 5.31 -21.16
CA SER A 192 1.90 5.30 -21.93
C SER A 192 2.61 3.94 -21.89
N ALA A 193 3.56 3.72 -22.80
CA ALA A 193 4.41 2.53 -22.75
C ALA A 193 5.17 2.47 -21.41
N GLN A 194 5.69 3.61 -20.93
CA GLN A 194 6.43 3.67 -19.67
C GLN A 194 5.55 3.30 -18.47
N ASP A 195 4.27 3.63 -18.52
CA ASP A 195 3.28 3.22 -17.54
C ASP A 195 3.04 1.69 -17.59
N THR A 196 2.98 1.09 -18.79
CA THR A 196 2.93 -0.37 -18.94
C THR A 196 4.16 -1.07 -18.34
N LEU A 197 5.34 -0.44 -18.37
CA LEU A 197 6.51 -0.95 -17.65
C LEU A 197 6.31 -0.90 -16.13
N LEU A 198 5.72 0.18 -15.60
CA LEU A 198 5.40 0.30 -14.18
C LEU A 198 4.32 -0.70 -13.75
N ASP A 199 3.37 -1.03 -14.62
CA ASP A 199 2.35 -2.04 -14.36
C ASP A 199 2.90 -3.48 -14.42
N ALA A 200 4.04 -3.68 -15.09
CA ALA A 200 4.67 -5.00 -15.20
C ALA A 200 5.50 -5.38 -13.97
N ILE A 201 5.92 -4.40 -13.15
CA ILE A 201 6.80 -4.63 -12.00
C ILE A 201 6.30 -3.95 -10.74
N HIS A 202 6.52 -4.60 -9.59
CA HIS A 202 6.51 -3.93 -8.30
C HIS A 202 7.95 -3.64 -7.88
N LEU A 203 8.22 -2.40 -7.47
CA LEU A 203 9.52 -2.00 -6.94
C LEU A 203 9.34 -1.35 -5.57
N ASP A 204 10.01 -1.92 -4.57
CA ASP A 204 10.08 -1.38 -3.21
C ASP A 204 11.53 -1.06 -2.85
N VAL A 205 11.76 0.13 -2.30
CA VAL A 205 13.04 0.51 -1.70
C VAL A 205 12.82 0.57 -0.20
N SER A 206 13.40 -0.36 0.54
CA SER A 206 13.29 -0.38 1.99
C SER A 206 14.42 -1.14 2.67
N GLY A 207 14.81 -0.63 3.84
CA GLY A 207 15.72 -1.28 4.75
C GLY A 207 17.07 -1.67 4.16
N GLY A 208 17.62 -0.79 3.33
CA GLY A 208 18.91 -1.01 2.65
C GLY A 208 18.83 -1.97 1.46
N SER A 209 17.62 -2.32 1.00
CA SER A 209 17.41 -3.17 -0.16
C SER A 209 16.41 -2.56 -1.14
N ILE A 210 16.55 -2.96 -2.39
CA ILE A 210 15.66 -2.65 -3.50
C ILE A 210 15.14 -4.00 -4.00
N THR A 211 13.83 -4.20 -3.92
CA THR A 211 13.19 -5.44 -4.38
C THR A 211 12.39 -5.13 -5.64
N ILE A 212 12.68 -5.85 -6.72
CA ILE A 212 11.94 -5.79 -7.97
C ILE A 212 11.25 -7.15 -8.15
N SER A 213 9.94 -7.14 -8.39
CA SER A 213 9.18 -8.35 -8.68
C SER A 213 8.31 -8.14 -9.90
N THR A 214 8.13 -9.18 -10.70
CA THR A 214 7.19 -9.12 -11.82
C THR A 214 5.77 -9.34 -11.32
N MET A 215 4.79 -8.58 -11.84
CA MET A 215 3.37 -8.75 -11.50
C MET A 215 2.73 -10.03 -12.08
N ALA A 216 3.51 -10.80 -12.83
CA ALA A 216 3.09 -12.04 -13.45
C ALA A 216 3.40 -13.28 -12.62
N GLY A 217 2.42 -14.16 -12.49
CA GLY A 217 2.60 -15.47 -11.88
C GLY A 217 3.27 -16.46 -12.82
N SER A 218 4.40 -17.04 -12.41
CA SER A 218 4.89 -18.31 -12.97
C SER A 218 4.01 -19.48 -12.49
N ALA A 219 4.15 -20.65 -13.11
CA ALA A 219 3.48 -21.90 -12.72
C ALA A 219 3.86 -22.35 -11.29
N ASP A 220 5.01 -21.88 -10.80
CA ASP A 220 5.33 -21.88 -9.39
C ASP A 220 4.73 -20.60 -8.82
N ASP A 221 3.67 -20.68 -8.01
CA ASP A 221 2.88 -19.54 -7.52
C ASP A 221 3.64 -18.43 -6.77
N THR A 222 4.97 -18.54 -6.67
CA THR A 222 5.86 -17.49 -6.19
C THR A 222 6.39 -16.66 -7.36
N PRO A 223 6.07 -15.36 -7.45
CA PRO A 223 6.67 -14.48 -8.44
C PRO A 223 8.18 -14.49 -8.28
N LYS A 224 8.87 -14.48 -9.43
CA LYS A 224 10.31 -14.29 -9.44
C LYS A 224 10.61 -12.86 -8.98
N GLN A 225 11.66 -12.74 -8.18
CA GLN A 225 12.06 -11.47 -7.58
C GLN A 225 13.55 -11.33 -7.63
N LEU A 226 13.97 -10.13 -8.00
CA LEU A 226 15.33 -9.70 -7.92
C LEU A 226 15.49 -8.77 -6.73
N GLN A 227 16.37 -9.16 -5.81
CA GLN A 227 16.78 -8.31 -4.70
C GLN A 227 18.14 -7.71 -5.00
N ILE A 228 18.22 -6.40 -4.85
CA ILE A 228 19.42 -5.57 -5.03
C ILE A 228 19.67 -4.90 -3.68
N PHE A 229 20.92 -4.77 -3.28
CA PHE A 229 21.25 -4.01 -2.07
C PHE A 229 21.59 -2.57 -2.44
N VAL A 230 21.22 -1.59 -1.62
CA VAL A 230 21.48 -0.17 -1.93
C VAL A 230 22.98 0.15 -2.05
N ASN A 231 23.84 -0.68 -1.46
CA ASN A 231 25.30 -0.56 -1.53
C ASN A 231 25.94 -1.24 -2.74
N GLN A 232 25.15 -1.84 -3.63
CA GLN A 232 25.67 -2.34 -4.90
C GLN A 232 25.96 -1.18 -5.85
N THR A 233 27.11 -1.25 -6.51
CA THR A 233 27.50 -0.31 -7.55
C THR A 233 26.59 -0.44 -8.78
N PRO A 234 26.48 0.60 -9.63
CA PRO A 234 25.72 0.50 -10.88
C PRO A 234 26.12 -0.70 -11.76
N ALA A 235 27.41 -1.06 -11.80
CA ALA A 235 27.88 -2.23 -12.53
C ALA A 235 27.28 -3.55 -11.98
N GLN A 236 27.20 -3.69 -10.65
CA GLN A 236 26.59 -4.86 -10.01
C GLN A 236 25.08 -4.92 -10.22
N VAL A 237 24.40 -3.77 -10.22
CA VAL A 237 22.97 -3.65 -10.56
C VAL A 237 22.72 -4.12 -12.00
N ALA A 238 23.55 -3.69 -12.95
CA ALA A 238 23.40 -4.03 -14.36
C ALA A 238 23.54 -5.54 -14.65
N THR A 239 24.32 -6.25 -13.83
CA THR A 239 24.54 -7.70 -13.92
C THR A 239 23.59 -8.53 -13.04
N GLY A 240 22.55 -7.92 -12.47
CA GLY A 240 21.53 -8.65 -11.71
C GLY A 240 20.94 -9.82 -12.52
N ASP A 241 20.55 -10.88 -11.83
CA ASP A 241 20.04 -12.10 -12.45
C ASP A 241 18.69 -11.85 -13.16
N LYS A 242 18.76 -11.53 -14.46
CA LYS A 242 17.59 -11.25 -15.30
C LYS A 242 16.60 -12.40 -15.39
N THR A 243 17.02 -13.63 -15.10
CA THR A 243 16.10 -14.77 -15.04
C THR A 243 15.05 -14.62 -13.94
N GLN A 244 15.31 -13.73 -12.96
CA GLN A 244 14.38 -13.38 -11.90
C GLN A 244 13.35 -12.31 -12.30
N LEU A 245 13.44 -11.77 -13.52
CA LEU A 245 12.52 -10.77 -14.09
C LEU A 245 11.96 -11.25 -15.45
N PRO A 246 11.21 -12.36 -15.50
CA PRO A 246 10.75 -12.94 -16.76
C PRO A 246 9.72 -12.04 -17.48
N VAL A 247 9.82 -11.95 -18.80
CA VAL A 247 8.87 -11.22 -19.67
C VAL A 247 7.64 -12.05 -20.05
N THR A 248 7.73 -13.37 -19.88
CA THR A 248 6.63 -14.33 -20.04
C THR A 248 6.46 -15.11 -18.75
N ALA A 249 5.22 -15.34 -18.35
CA ALA A 249 4.94 -16.21 -17.21
C ALA A 249 4.04 -17.37 -17.64
N THR A 250 3.76 -18.31 -16.75
CA THR A 250 2.85 -19.44 -17.06
C THR A 250 1.76 -19.44 -16.01
N VAL A 251 0.52 -19.20 -16.40
CA VAL A 251 -0.62 -19.18 -15.49
C VAL A 251 -1.54 -20.33 -15.87
N GLY A 252 -1.76 -21.27 -14.95
CA GLY A 252 -2.59 -22.45 -15.21
C GLY A 252 -2.09 -23.33 -16.38
N GLY A 253 -0.76 -23.40 -16.57
CA GLY A 253 -0.14 -24.16 -17.67
C GLY A 253 -0.11 -23.43 -19.02
N VAL A 254 -0.67 -22.23 -19.12
CA VAL A 254 -0.68 -21.41 -20.35
C VAL A 254 0.36 -20.32 -20.26
N SER A 255 1.19 -20.16 -21.29
CA SER A 255 2.15 -19.06 -21.36
C SER A 255 1.41 -17.72 -21.51
N VAL A 256 1.66 -16.82 -20.58
CA VAL A 256 1.14 -15.46 -20.53
C VAL A 256 2.24 -14.53 -21.01
N ASP A 257 1.94 -13.87 -22.13
CA ASP A 257 2.75 -12.79 -22.64
C ASP A 257 2.30 -11.48 -21.99
N LEU A 258 3.13 -10.97 -21.07
CA LEU A 258 2.84 -9.77 -20.29
C LEU A 258 2.87 -8.50 -21.12
N THR A 259 3.29 -8.61 -22.39
CA THR A 259 3.32 -7.53 -23.36
C THR A 259 2.00 -7.35 -24.10
N LYS A 260 1.15 -8.38 -24.09
CA LYS A 260 -0.14 -8.33 -24.77
C LYS A 260 -1.15 -7.62 -23.90
N LYS A 261 -1.47 -6.38 -24.31
CA LYS A 261 -2.41 -5.40 -23.74
C LYS A 261 -3.88 -5.88 -23.65
N SER A 262 -4.09 -7.04 -23.04
CA SER A 262 -5.41 -7.65 -22.87
C SER A 262 -6.22 -6.94 -21.79
N PHE A 263 -5.51 -6.29 -20.85
CA PHE A 263 -6.04 -5.32 -19.91
C PHE A 263 -5.51 -3.94 -20.27
N SER A 264 -6.27 -3.20 -21.06
CA SER A 264 -5.81 -1.90 -21.56
C SER A 264 -5.98 -0.80 -20.52
N ALA A 265 -5.16 0.25 -20.63
CA ALA A 265 -5.41 1.61 -20.19
C ALA A 265 -6.90 2.00 -20.13
N ALA A 266 -7.64 1.76 -21.22
CA ALA A 266 -9.04 2.09 -21.33
C ALA A 266 -9.93 1.19 -20.45
N SER A 267 -9.57 -0.09 -20.27
CA SER A 267 -10.27 -1.00 -19.35
C SER A 267 -10.15 -0.53 -17.90
N LEU A 268 -8.95 -0.09 -17.48
CA LEU A 268 -8.70 0.51 -16.17
C LEU A 268 -9.49 1.80 -15.99
N ALA A 269 -9.47 2.68 -17.00
CA ALA A 269 -10.23 3.93 -16.99
C ALA A 269 -11.74 3.69 -16.91
N ASN A 270 -12.28 2.66 -17.56
CA ASN A 270 -13.69 2.30 -17.49
C ASN A 270 -14.11 1.83 -16.10
N LEU A 271 -13.29 0.99 -15.43
CA LEU A 271 -13.54 0.58 -14.05
C LEU A 271 -13.48 1.78 -13.08
N GLN A 272 -12.50 2.67 -13.26
CA GLN A 272 -12.43 3.91 -12.50
C GLN A 272 -13.66 4.80 -12.73
N LEU A 273 -14.10 4.93 -13.99
CA LEU A 273 -15.26 5.74 -14.36
C LEU A 273 -16.54 5.18 -13.75
N ALA A 274 -16.73 3.86 -13.74
CA ALA A 274 -17.87 3.22 -13.08
C ALA A 274 -17.92 3.55 -11.57
N LEU A 275 -16.77 3.54 -10.89
CA LEU A 275 -16.68 3.98 -9.49
C LEU A 275 -16.99 5.48 -9.35
N LYS A 276 -16.37 6.34 -10.17
CA LYS A 276 -16.63 7.79 -10.15
C LYS A 276 -18.12 8.10 -10.35
N ASN A 277 -18.79 7.39 -11.25
CA ASN A 277 -20.22 7.55 -11.49
C ASN A 277 -21.04 7.10 -10.27
N CYS A 278 -20.69 5.99 -9.64
CA CYS A 278 -21.37 5.51 -8.42
C CYS A 278 -21.28 6.53 -7.28
N PHE A 279 -20.10 7.14 -7.10
CA PHE A 279 -19.80 8.03 -5.97
C PHE A 279 -19.99 9.52 -6.25
N SER A 280 -20.33 9.93 -7.47
CA SER A 280 -20.76 11.30 -7.79
C SER A 280 -22.15 11.64 -7.25
N SER A 281 -22.95 10.62 -6.94
CA SER A 281 -24.27 10.77 -6.32
C SER A 281 -24.16 10.89 -4.80
N MET A 282 -25.01 11.70 -4.18
CA MET A 282 -25.10 11.78 -2.71
C MET A 282 -25.57 10.47 -2.09
N VAL A 283 -25.12 10.18 -0.87
CA VAL A 283 -25.47 8.96 -0.12
C VAL A 283 -26.98 8.66 -0.09
N ALA A 284 -27.84 9.69 -0.03
CA ALA A 284 -29.30 9.54 0.04
C ALA A 284 -29.92 8.80 -1.16
N VAL A 285 -29.24 8.75 -2.30
CA VAL A 285 -29.71 8.07 -3.51
C VAL A 285 -28.74 6.98 -4.01
N ARG A 286 -27.59 6.80 -3.35
CA ARG A 286 -26.59 5.79 -3.70
C ARG A 286 -27.02 4.43 -3.15
N ASN A 287 -27.16 3.44 -4.02
CA ASN A 287 -27.29 2.04 -3.62
C ASN A 287 -26.69 1.13 -4.68
N SER A 288 -26.42 -0.14 -4.33
CA SER A 288 -25.76 -1.10 -5.23
C SER A 288 -26.58 -1.44 -6.49
N LYS A 289 -27.86 -1.04 -6.55
CA LYS A 289 -28.74 -1.20 -7.71
C LYS A 289 -29.05 0.13 -8.41
N SER A 290 -28.48 1.23 -7.95
CA SER A 290 -28.68 2.54 -8.57
C SER A 290 -28.06 2.53 -9.96
N ALA A 291 -28.71 3.17 -10.94
CA ALA A 291 -28.19 3.26 -12.31
C ALA A 291 -26.76 3.83 -12.36
N ASN A 292 -26.41 4.67 -11.40
CA ASN A 292 -25.10 5.31 -11.29
C ASN A 292 -24.00 4.35 -10.83
N CYS A 293 -24.34 3.30 -10.08
CA CYS A 293 -23.42 2.22 -9.68
C CYS A 293 -23.48 1.01 -10.62
N GLY A 294 -24.37 1.02 -11.62
CA GLY A 294 -24.57 -0.08 -12.54
C GLY A 294 -23.35 -0.31 -13.43
N GLY A 295 -23.09 -1.59 -13.75
CA GLY A 295 -21.98 -1.98 -14.62
C GLY A 295 -20.63 -2.03 -13.92
N LEU A 296 -20.61 -1.96 -12.59
CA LEU A 296 -19.40 -2.16 -11.78
C LEU A 296 -19.26 -3.62 -11.37
N LEU A 297 -20.34 -4.23 -10.89
CA LEU A 297 -20.35 -5.60 -10.40
C LEU A 297 -20.85 -6.55 -11.49
N VAL A 298 -20.41 -7.81 -11.44
CA VAL A 298 -20.98 -8.86 -12.30
C VAL A 298 -22.47 -9.06 -12.06
N ASP A 299 -22.95 -8.73 -10.85
CA ASP A 299 -24.37 -8.74 -10.45
C ASP A 299 -25.27 -7.92 -11.38
N ASP A 300 -24.72 -6.89 -12.02
CA ASP A 300 -25.47 -5.94 -12.84
C ASP A 300 -25.57 -6.37 -14.31
N VAL A 301 -24.94 -7.48 -14.69
CA VAL A 301 -24.84 -7.91 -16.09
C VAL A 301 -26.07 -8.70 -16.49
N THR A 302 -26.82 -8.16 -17.45
CA THR A 302 -28.03 -8.80 -18.01
C THR A 302 -27.76 -9.60 -19.28
N ALA A 303 -26.62 -9.34 -19.95
CA ALA A 303 -26.19 -10.11 -21.11
C ALA A 303 -25.67 -11.51 -20.71
N PRO A 304 -25.68 -12.49 -21.62
CA PRO A 304 -25.10 -13.81 -21.36
C PRO A 304 -23.62 -13.69 -20.96
N LEU A 305 -23.28 -14.34 -19.84
CA LEU A 305 -21.91 -14.35 -19.33
C LEU A 305 -21.02 -15.30 -20.15
N LEU A 306 -19.75 -14.95 -20.28
CA LEU A 306 -18.75 -15.84 -20.86
C LEU A 306 -18.55 -17.10 -20.00
N ALA A 307 -18.08 -18.18 -20.61
CA ALA A 307 -17.79 -19.43 -19.89
C ALA A 307 -16.76 -19.20 -18.78
N GLY A 308 -16.99 -19.80 -17.60
CA GLY A 308 -16.11 -19.68 -16.43
C GLY A 308 -16.25 -18.36 -15.66
N VAL A 309 -17.21 -17.52 -16.01
CA VAL A 309 -17.54 -16.30 -15.27
C VAL A 309 -18.59 -16.60 -14.20
N PRO A 310 -18.39 -16.16 -12.95
CA PRO A 310 -19.40 -16.33 -11.90
C PRO A 310 -20.61 -15.42 -12.15
N SER A 311 -21.80 -15.89 -11.81
CA SER A 311 -23.04 -15.11 -11.98
C SER A 311 -23.27 -14.04 -10.90
N ALA A 312 -22.43 -14.01 -9.88
CA ALA A 312 -22.53 -13.05 -8.79
C ALA A 312 -21.15 -12.73 -8.18
N TYR A 313 -21.03 -11.52 -7.66
CA TYR A 313 -19.93 -11.06 -6.86
C TYR A 313 -19.91 -11.82 -5.56
N LEU A 314 -18.73 -12.34 -5.23
CA LEU A 314 -18.48 -12.97 -3.94
C LEU A 314 -17.04 -12.70 -3.52
N ALA A 315 -16.86 -12.13 -2.33
CA ALA A 315 -15.55 -11.90 -1.75
C ALA A 315 -15.54 -12.31 -0.28
N GLY A 316 -14.85 -13.41 0.04
CA GLY A 316 -14.71 -13.87 1.42
C GLY A 316 -16.04 -14.08 2.14
N GLY A 317 -17.04 -14.65 1.45
CA GLY A 317 -18.39 -14.86 1.97
C GLY A 317 -19.33 -13.67 1.85
N SER A 318 -18.82 -12.47 1.54
CA SER A 318 -19.63 -11.27 1.36
C SER A 318 -20.14 -11.15 -0.07
N SER A 319 -21.44 -10.90 -0.22
CA SER A 319 -22.04 -10.45 -1.50
C SER A 319 -21.53 -9.05 -1.87
N GLY A 320 -21.77 -8.63 -3.12
CA GLY A 320 -21.44 -7.26 -3.54
C GLY A 320 -22.11 -6.21 -2.67
N SER A 321 -23.41 -6.37 -2.41
CA SER A 321 -24.15 -5.46 -1.53
C SER A 321 -23.56 -5.38 -0.12
N ALA A 322 -23.11 -6.51 0.44
CA ALA A 322 -22.51 -6.53 1.78
C ALA A 322 -21.11 -5.90 1.79
N GLN A 323 -20.24 -6.28 0.85
CA GLN A 323 -18.86 -5.81 0.75
C GLN A 323 -18.77 -4.30 0.54
N PHE A 324 -19.66 -3.73 -0.28
CA PHE A 324 -19.65 -2.31 -0.62
C PHE A 324 -20.61 -1.48 0.23
N SER A 325 -21.41 -2.09 1.11
CA SER A 325 -22.41 -1.38 1.93
C SER A 325 -21.83 -0.22 2.73
N SER A 326 -20.68 -0.43 3.39
CA SER A 326 -20.04 0.60 4.21
C SER A 326 -19.59 1.77 3.35
N LEU A 327 -19.05 1.52 2.16
CA LEU A 327 -18.63 2.56 1.22
C LEU A 327 -19.83 3.32 0.64
N ILE A 328 -20.86 2.58 0.23
CA ILE A 328 -22.07 3.13 -0.39
C ILE A 328 -22.80 4.06 0.58
N ASN A 329 -22.93 3.63 1.84
CA ASN A 329 -23.66 4.36 2.88
C ASN A 329 -22.83 5.44 3.59
N ASP A 330 -21.59 5.67 3.15
CA ASP A 330 -20.73 6.68 3.75
C ASP A 330 -20.88 8.03 3.04
N ALA A 331 -21.36 9.04 3.78
CA ALA A 331 -21.48 10.41 3.27
C ALA A 331 -20.12 11.04 2.91
N GLY A 332 -19.03 10.61 3.54
CA GLY A 332 -17.69 11.05 3.16
C GLY A 332 -17.25 10.54 1.79
N MET A 333 -17.93 9.53 1.24
CA MET A 333 -17.67 9.04 -0.12
C MET A 333 -18.37 9.89 -1.19
N ASP A 334 -19.21 10.86 -0.81
CA ASP A 334 -19.82 11.81 -1.75
C ASP A 334 -18.74 12.60 -2.47
N ASN A 335 -18.71 12.50 -3.81
CA ASN A 335 -17.68 13.07 -4.68
C ASN A 335 -16.25 12.59 -4.37
N ALA A 336 -16.11 11.36 -3.86
CA ALA A 336 -14.80 10.75 -3.67
C ALA A 336 -13.99 10.68 -4.98
N VAL A 337 -12.69 10.94 -4.88
CA VAL A 337 -11.76 10.88 -6.01
C VAL A 337 -11.10 9.50 -6.03
N PHE A 338 -11.22 8.79 -7.14
CA PHE A 338 -10.62 7.48 -7.34
C PHE A 338 -9.37 7.58 -8.21
N SER A 339 -8.31 6.84 -7.85
CA SER A 339 -7.15 6.63 -8.73
C SER A 339 -7.53 5.69 -9.87
N LEU A 340 -6.67 5.61 -10.90
CA LEU A 340 -6.72 4.43 -11.75
C LEU A 340 -6.43 3.18 -10.90
N PRO A 341 -7.09 2.04 -11.17
CA PRO A 341 -6.81 0.81 -10.44
C PRO A 341 -5.39 0.32 -10.74
N GLN A 342 -4.69 -0.14 -9.71
CA GLN A 342 -3.38 -0.77 -9.88
C GLN A 342 -3.56 -2.27 -10.05
N ILE A 343 -2.88 -2.87 -11.03
CA ILE A 343 -2.83 -4.33 -11.17
C ILE A 343 -1.88 -4.88 -10.10
N ILE A 344 -2.40 -5.77 -9.26
CA ILE A 344 -1.59 -6.50 -8.27
C ILE A 344 -1.06 -7.79 -8.89
N ARG A 345 -1.93 -8.55 -9.58
CA ARG A 345 -1.55 -9.82 -10.22
C ARG A 345 -2.48 -10.17 -11.37
N VAL A 346 -1.93 -10.83 -12.38
CA VAL A 346 -2.72 -11.56 -13.39
C VAL A 346 -3.13 -12.92 -12.83
N ASN A 347 -4.43 -13.21 -12.79
CA ASN A 347 -4.97 -14.44 -12.21
C ASN A 347 -5.25 -15.54 -13.24
N SER A 348 -5.68 -15.18 -14.44
CA SER A 348 -5.90 -16.15 -15.53
C SER A 348 -5.87 -15.49 -16.90
N THR A 349 -5.71 -16.33 -17.92
CA THR A 349 -5.83 -15.99 -19.33
C THR A 349 -6.93 -16.81 -20.00
N ASP A 350 -7.35 -16.36 -21.19
CA ASP A 350 -8.10 -17.21 -22.11
C ASP A 350 -7.17 -18.21 -22.83
N SER A 351 -7.76 -19.06 -23.67
CA SER A 351 -7.04 -20.06 -24.47
C SER A 351 -6.04 -19.46 -25.48
N GLN A 352 -6.10 -18.16 -25.73
CA GLN A 352 -5.23 -17.43 -26.64
C GLN A 352 -4.11 -16.69 -25.88
N GLY A 353 -4.06 -16.84 -24.55
CA GLY A 353 -3.06 -16.20 -23.69
C GLY A 353 -3.40 -14.75 -23.36
N ASN A 354 -4.62 -14.26 -23.65
CA ASN A 354 -5.03 -12.91 -23.28
C ASN A 354 -5.48 -12.88 -21.82
N VAL A 355 -5.06 -11.88 -21.06
CA VAL A 355 -5.50 -11.68 -19.68
C VAL A 355 -7.01 -11.48 -19.63
N ASN A 356 -7.71 -12.33 -18.88
CA ASN A 356 -9.16 -12.26 -18.71
C ASN A 356 -9.58 -12.11 -17.24
N LYS A 357 -8.64 -12.24 -16.28
CA LYS A 357 -8.89 -12.06 -14.84
C LYS A 357 -7.68 -11.49 -14.13
N VAL A 358 -7.90 -10.47 -13.29
CA VAL A 358 -6.84 -9.78 -12.56
C VAL A 358 -7.24 -9.52 -11.11
N TRP A 359 -6.26 -9.59 -10.21
CA TRP A 359 -6.32 -8.98 -8.89
C TRP A 359 -5.84 -7.54 -8.99
N LEU A 360 -6.65 -6.59 -8.54
CA LEU A 360 -6.38 -5.17 -8.59
C LEU A 360 -6.65 -4.47 -7.26
N ASN A 361 -6.06 -3.30 -7.08
CA ASN A 361 -6.33 -2.38 -5.98
C ASN A 361 -7.00 -1.11 -6.51
N PHE A 362 -8.11 -0.72 -5.88
CA PHE A 362 -8.67 0.62 -6.01
C PHE A 362 -8.23 1.48 -4.85
N THR A 363 -7.75 2.69 -5.12
CA THR A 363 -7.48 3.70 -4.08
C THR A 363 -8.41 4.88 -4.28
N TRP A 364 -8.90 5.45 -3.18
CA TRP A 364 -9.74 6.64 -3.22
C TRP A 364 -9.41 7.61 -2.08
N VAL A 365 -9.80 8.87 -2.30
CA VAL A 365 -9.83 9.92 -1.29
C VAL A 365 -11.26 10.42 -1.16
N ARG A 366 -11.77 10.41 0.07
CA ARG A 366 -13.08 10.92 0.47
C ARG A 366 -13.12 12.44 0.45
N SER A 367 -14.32 13.02 0.44
CA SER A 367 -14.52 14.47 0.52
C SER A 367 -14.00 15.09 1.82
N ASP A 368 -13.94 14.30 2.90
CA ASP A 368 -13.33 14.70 4.17
C ASP A 368 -11.79 14.57 4.19
N GLY A 369 -11.16 14.06 3.12
CA GLY A 369 -9.72 13.88 3.00
C GLY A 369 -9.17 12.57 3.59
N LEU A 370 -10.03 11.70 4.15
CA LEU A 370 -9.64 10.32 4.48
C LEU A 370 -9.42 9.53 3.18
N PHE A 371 -8.47 8.60 3.19
CA PHE A 371 -8.25 7.70 2.05
C PHE A 371 -8.63 6.28 2.42
N GLY A 372 -8.89 5.47 1.41
CA GLY A 372 -9.11 4.05 1.56
C GLY A 372 -8.63 3.31 0.33
N SER A 373 -8.61 1.98 0.45
CA SER A 373 -8.41 1.12 -0.71
C SER A 373 -9.20 -0.18 -0.61
N LEU A 374 -9.36 -0.83 -1.75
CA LEU A 374 -10.01 -2.11 -1.90
C LEU A 374 -9.21 -2.99 -2.84
N ASP A 375 -8.73 -4.10 -2.30
CA ASP A 375 -8.23 -5.22 -3.07
C ASP A 375 -9.40 -6.09 -3.53
N THR A 376 -9.51 -6.29 -4.84
CA THR A 376 -10.56 -7.15 -5.38
C THR A 376 -10.18 -7.76 -6.73
N VAL A 377 -11.00 -8.66 -7.23
CA VAL A 377 -10.74 -9.37 -8.49
C VAL A 377 -11.72 -8.86 -9.54
N ALA A 378 -11.19 -8.52 -10.71
CA ALA A 378 -11.97 -8.22 -11.91
C ALA A 378 -11.79 -9.30 -12.97
N GLN A 379 -12.81 -9.50 -13.80
CA GLN A 379 -12.81 -10.47 -14.90
C GLN A 379 -13.54 -9.86 -16.11
N ILE A 380 -13.17 -10.27 -17.33
CA ILE A 380 -14.00 -10.05 -18.52
C ILE A 380 -15.21 -10.97 -18.42
N VAL A 381 -16.40 -10.39 -18.28
CA VAL A 381 -17.65 -11.14 -18.06
C VAL A 381 -18.53 -11.23 -19.29
N THR A 382 -18.38 -10.29 -20.23
CA THR A 382 -19.04 -10.25 -21.54
C THR A 382 -18.00 -9.98 -22.63
N ALA A 383 -18.30 -10.36 -23.86
CA ALA A 383 -17.42 -10.07 -24.99
C ALA A 383 -17.20 -8.54 -25.10
N PRO A 384 -15.94 -8.05 -25.12
CA PRO A 384 -15.65 -6.63 -25.27
C PRO A 384 -16.23 -6.08 -26.58
N SER A 385 -16.72 -4.84 -26.53
CA SER A 385 -17.24 -4.09 -27.68
C SER A 385 -16.56 -2.72 -27.77
N THR A 386 -16.88 -1.94 -28.81
CA THR A 386 -16.35 -0.57 -28.96
C THR A 386 -16.83 0.38 -27.87
N SER A 387 -17.95 0.10 -27.22
CA SER A 387 -18.56 0.94 -26.17
C SER A 387 -18.37 0.39 -24.76
N GLU A 388 -17.93 -0.86 -24.60
CA GLU A 388 -17.83 -1.51 -23.30
C GLU A 388 -16.67 -2.50 -23.27
N SER A 389 -15.82 -2.40 -22.25
CA SER A 389 -14.65 -3.28 -22.10
C SER A 389 -15.00 -4.70 -21.64
N GLY A 390 -16.24 -4.94 -21.20
CA GLY A 390 -16.68 -6.23 -20.64
C GLY A 390 -16.11 -6.57 -19.26
N TRP A 391 -15.26 -5.71 -18.68
CA TRP A 391 -14.69 -5.94 -17.34
C TRP A 391 -15.70 -5.62 -16.25
N ARG A 392 -15.79 -6.50 -15.24
CA ARG A 392 -16.56 -6.30 -13.99
C ARG A 392 -15.80 -6.80 -12.79
N LEU A 393 -16.18 -6.29 -11.62
CA LEU A 393 -15.75 -6.85 -10.34
C LEU A 393 -16.51 -8.15 -10.07
N VAL A 394 -15.76 -9.20 -9.80
CA VAL A 394 -16.28 -10.53 -9.46
C VAL A 394 -15.92 -10.95 -8.03
N GLY A 395 -14.90 -10.34 -7.43
CA GLY A 395 -14.40 -10.77 -6.12
C GLY A 395 -13.66 -12.11 -6.17
N ASN A 396 -13.10 -12.54 -5.04
CA ASN A 396 -12.24 -13.73 -4.99
C ASN A 396 -13.00 -15.07 -5.03
N GLN A 397 -14.33 -15.04 -5.09
CA GLN A 397 -15.24 -16.19 -5.15
C GLN A 397 -15.14 -17.17 -3.96
N ARG A 398 -14.48 -16.77 -2.87
CA ARG A 398 -14.41 -17.59 -1.65
C ARG A 398 -15.70 -17.44 -0.86
N THR A 399 -16.25 -18.54 -0.37
CA THR A 399 -17.49 -18.54 0.43
C THR A 399 -17.28 -18.13 1.88
N LEU A 400 -16.02 -17.97 2.30
CA LEU A 400 -15.63 -17.69 3.68
C LEU A 400 -14.54 -16.62 3.72
N LEU A 401 -14.59 -15.71 4.69
CA LEU A 401 -13.51 -14.77 4.96
C LEU A 401 -12.21 -15.55 5.14
N SER A 402 -11.23 -15.27 4.30
CA SER A 402 -9.97 -16.02 4.22
C SER A 402 -8.89 -15.07 3.74
N ARG A 403 -8.22 -14.44 4.71
CA ARG A 403 -7.22 -13.41 4.48
C ARG A 403 -5.97 -13.68 5.31
N VAL A 404 -4.82 -13.54 4.66
CA VAL A 404 -3.49 -13.66 5.26
C VAL A 404 -2.73 -12.37 4.99
N ARG A 405 -2.14 -11.75 6.01
CA ARG A 405 -1.43 -10.47 5.90
C ARG A 405 -0.14 -10.48 6.69
N GLN A 406 0.93 -9.91 6.11
CA GLN A 406 2.18 -9.68 6.82
C GLN A 406 2.09 -8.41 7.65
N TYR A 407 2.63 -8.48 8.86
CA TYR A 407 2.72 -7.39 9.81
C TYR A 407 4.16 -7.24 10.32
N ALA A 408 4.57 -6.01 10.53
CA ALA A 408 5.74 -5.66 11.31
C ALA A 408 5.27 -4.78 12.48
N THR A 409 5.59 -5.21 13.70
CA THR A 409 5.15 -4.50 14.91
C THR A 409 6.36 -4.03 15.71
N ARG A 410 6.38 -2.74 16.06
CA ARG A 410 7.27 -2.14 17.06
C ARG A 410 6.53 -2.09 18.40
N ARG A 411 7.00 -2.86 19.38
CA ARG A 411 6.45 -2.93 20.74
C ARG A 411 7.28 -2.11 21.71
N ILE A 412 6.62 -1.19 22.39
CA ILE A 412 7.19 -0.36 23.46
C ILE A 412 6.47 -0.68 24.76
N TRP A 413 7.21 -1.16 25.75
CA TRP A 413 6.71 -1.47 27.08
C TRP A 413 6.83 -0.23 27.97
N LEU A 414 5.69 0.36 28.30
CA LEU A 414 5.60 1.52 29.19
C LEU A 414 5.86 1.14 30.65
N ASN A 415 5.69 -0.14 30.99
CA ASN A 415 6.15 -0.75 32.23
C ASN A 415 7.25 -1.78 31.94
N PRO A 416 8.54 -1.38 31.96
CA PRO A 416 9.64 -2.28 31.60
C PRO A 416 9.81 -3.46 32.58
N ALA A 417 9.29 -3.36 33.81
CA ALA A 417 9.36 -4.46 34.79
C ALA A 417 8.49 -5.66 34.39
N ASN A 418 7.43 -5.43 33.60
CA ASN A 418 6.47 -6.44 33.16
C ASN A 418 6.51 -6.67 31.64
N ALA A 419 7.62 -6.32 30.98
CA ALA A 419 7.74 -6.49 29.54
C ALA A 419 7.64 -7.98 29.16
N THR A 420 6.56 -8.37 28.46
CA THR A 420 6.36 -9.78 28.07
C THR A 420 7.48 -10.32 27.17
N THR A 421 8.13 -9.45 26.39
CA THR A 421 9.31 -9.80 25.58
C THR A 421 10.65 -9.56 26.30
N GLY A 422 10.64 -9.26 27.60
CA GLY A 422 11.79 -8.87 28.42
C GLY A 422 12.34 -7.48 28.13
N THR A 423 12.15 -6.97 26.90
CA THR A 423 12.55 -5.63 26.48
C THR A 423 11.67 -5.15 25.32
N ASP A 424 11.78 -3.86 25.01
CA ASP A 424 11.21 -3.24 23.80
C ASP A 424 11.64 -4.02 22.55
N ALA A 425 10.70 -4.39 21.69
CA ALA A 425 10.96 -5.37 20.63
C ALA A 425 10.32 -5.02 19.30
N TYR A 426 11.01 -5.33 18.20
CA TYR A 426 10.40 -5.47 16.89
C TYR A 426 9.98 -6.92 16.66
N THR A 427 8.91 -7.13 15.92
CA THR A 427 8.42 -8.47 15.56
C THR A 427 7.90 -8.51 14.13
N ALA A 428 8.10 -9.64 13.48
CA ALA A 428 7.48 -9.97 12.21
C ALA A 428 6.34 -10.98 12.46
N GLU A 429 5.16 -10.68 11.94
CA GLU A 429 3.92 -11.37 12.27
C GLU A 429 3.10 -11.66 11.02
N LEU A 430 2.28 -12.70 11.11
CA LEU A 430 1.25 -13.08 10.15
C LEU A 430 -0.12 -12.92 10.80
N GLN A 431 -1.01 -12.14 10.21
CA GLN A 431 -2.41 -12.12 10.61
C GLN A 431 -3.21 -13.11 9.75
N LEU A 432 -3.97 -13.96 10.42
CA LEU A 432 -4.81 -15.01 9.86
C LEU A 432 -6.29 -14.70 10.14
N ASP A 433 -6.95 -13.99 9.25
CA ASP A 433 -8.37 -13.67 9.38
C ASP A 433 -9.20 -14.74 8.66
N ILE A 434 -9.77 -15.68 9.42
CA ILE A 434 -10.70 -16.70 8.92
C ILE A 434 -12.07 -16.51 9.57
N GLY A 435 -13.13 -16.45 8.76
CA GLY A 435 -14.50 -16.27 9.26
C GLY A 435 -14.98 -17.42 10.14
N VAL A 436 -15.90 -17.13 11.06
CA VAL A 436 -16.53 -18.14 11.94
C VAL A 436 -17.68 -18.90 11.28
N ALA A 437 -18.19 -18.40 10.15
CA ALA A 437 -19.23 -19.03 9.35
C ALA A 437 -19.07 -18.66 7.87
N ASP A 438 -19.50 -19.54 6.97
CA ASP A 438 -19.50 -19.30 5.53
C ASP A 438 -20.68 -18.42 5.06
N LYS A 439 -20.75 -18.15 3.76
CA LYS A 439 -21.82 -17.35 3.13
C LYS A 439 -23.24 -17.90 3.34
N SER A 440 -23.36 -19.20 3.61
CA SER A 440 -24.63 -19.88 3.88
C SER A 440 -24.99 -19.85 5.36
N GLY A 441 -24.13 -19.29 6.21
CA GLY A 441 -24.28 -19.29 7.67
C GLY A 441 -23.81 -20.58 8.34
N THR A 442 -23.16 -21.49 7.61
CA THR A 442 -22.64 -22.73 8.20
C THR A 442 -21.42 -22.42 9.06
N ALA A 443 -21.52 -22.73 10.35
CA ALA A 443 -20.44 -22.50 11.31
C ALA A 443 -19.19 -23.31 10.93
N VAL A 444 -18.02 -22.69 11.09
CA VAL A 444 -16.71 -23.33 10.91
C VAL A 444 -16.24 -23.89 12.26
N ASP A 445 -16.07 -25.20 12.33
CA ASP A 445 -15.63 -25.88 13.55
C ASP A 445 -14.17 -25.55 13.90
N PHE A 446 -13.33 -25.53 12.85
CA PHE A 446 -11.92 -25.14 12.90
C PHE A 446 -11.34 -24.97 11.50
N ALA A 447 -10.17 -24.34 11.42
CA ALA A 447 -9.36 -24.23 10.21
C ALA A 447 -7.91 -24.62 10.48
N ILE A 448 -7.25 -25.16 9.47
CA ILE A 448 -5.81 -25.43 9.45
C ILE A 448 -5.18 -24.57 8.37
N VAL A 449 -4.15 -23.81 8.75
CA VAL A 449 -3.40 -22.96 7.84
C VAL A 449 -1.97 -23.46 7.71
N THR A 450 -1.55 -23.75 6.48
CA THR A 450 -0.15 -24.10 6.14
C THR A 450 0.41 -23.06 5.17
N GLY A 451 1.74 -22.97 5.11
CA GLY A 451 2.44 -22.07 4.20
C GLY A 451 3.80 -21.65 4.74
N PRO A 452 4.56 -20.84 3.98
CA PRO A 452 5.91 -20.43 4.37
C PRO A 452 5.94 -19.72 5.73
N GLY A 453 6.92 -20.12 6.55
CA GLY A 453 7.13 -19.59 7.90
C GLY A 453 6.19 -20.13 8.99
N LEU A 454 5.22 -20.97 8.64
CA LEU A 454 4.37 -21.70 9.59
C LEU A 454 4.94 -23.11 9.85
N PRO A 455 4.54 -23.78 10.96
CA PRO A 455 4.83 -25.20 11.15
C PRO A 455 4.38 -26.02 9.93
N ALA A 456 5.13 -27.06 9.56
CA ALA A 456 4.84 -27.86 8.37
C ALA A 456 3.45 -28.50 8.39
N ALA A 457 3.00 -28.97 9.57
CA ALA A 457 1.64 -29.49 9.76
C ALA A 457 0.56 -28.40 9.91
N GLY A 458 0.98 -27.14 10.09
CA GLY A 458 0.14 -25.95 10.08
C GLY A 458 -0.22 -25.37 11.45
N MET A 459 -1.01 -24.31 11.39
CA MET A 459 -1.63 -23.64 12.53
C MET A 459 -3.10 -24.03 12.63
N LEU A 460 -3.56 -24.45 13.81
CA LEU A 460 -4.97 -24.70 14.09
C LEU A 460 -5.65 -23.44 14.61
N LEU A 461 -6.74 -23.04 13.96
CA LEU A 461 -7.63 -21.97 14.40
C LEU A 461 -9.01 -22.50 14.72
N ARG A 462 -9.65 -21.99 15.78
CA ARG A 462 -11.00 -22.40 16.22
C ARG A 462 -11.87 -21.19 16.58
N PRO A 463 -13.20 -21.32 16.61
CA PRO A 463 -14.05 -20.33 17.23
C PRO A 463 -13.60 -20.09 18.68
N SER A 464 -13.58 -18.83 19.11
CA SER A 464 -13.35 -18.53 20.51
C SER A 464 -14.56 -18.95 21.34
N SER A 465 -14.34 -19.26 22.63
CA SER A 465 -15.43 -19.34 23.60
C SER A 465 -15.97 -17.96 24.02
N GLY A 466 -15.31 -16.86 23.60
CA GLY A 466 -15.78 -15.48 23.70
C GLY A 466 -16.34 -14.93 22.38
N VAL A 467 -16.60 -13.62 22.32
CA VAL A 467 -17.17 -12.96 21.12
C VAL A 467 -16.05 -12.46 20.20
N CYS A 468 -15.63 -13.29 19.24
CA CYS A 468 -14.67 -12.91 18.20
C CYS A 468 -15.32 -13.05 16.81
N SER A 469 -15.02 -12.11 15.90
CA SER A 469 -15.53 -12.13 14.52
C SER A 469 -14.78 -13.09 13.59
N THR A 470 -13.62 -13.60 14.02
CA THR A 470 -12.80 -14.57 13.29
C THR A 470 -12.44 -15.77 14.17
N LEU A 471 -12.01 -16.87 13.53
CA LEU A 471 -11.32 -17.97 14.21
C LEU A 471 -10.01 -17.47 14.85
N ASN A 472 -9.56 -18.19 15.88
CA ASN A 472 -8.47 -17.80 16.76
C ASN A 472 -7.43 -18.92 16.89
N LEU A 473 -6.17 -18.52 16.96
CA LEU A 473 -5.02 -19.39 17.16
C LEU A 473 -5.23 -20.26 18.40
N SER A 474 -5.34 -21.57 18.17
CA SER A 474 -5.58 -22.57 19.21
C SER A 474 -4.35 -23.44 19.46
N GLY A 475 -3.54 -23.71 18.42
CA GLY A 475 -2.30 -24.46 18.57
C GLY A 475 -1.46 -24.55 17.30
N GLN A 476 -0.18 -24.87 17.49
CA GLN A 476 0.75 -25.25 16.43
C GLN A 476 0.67 -26.77 16.26
N LEU A 477 0.47 -27.25 15.03
CA LEU A 477 0.31 -28.67 14.77
C LEU A 477 1.67 -29.37 14.62
N LEU A 478 1.74 -30.59 15.14
CA LEU A 478 2.82 -31.55 14.93
C LEU A 478 2.45 -32.45 13.74
N ALA A 479 3.45 -33.10 13.15
CA ALA A 479 3.22 -34.05 12.06
C ALA A 479 2.27 -35.21 12.45
N THR A 480 2.21 -35.57 13.73
CA THR A 480 1.31 -36.61 14.25
C THR A 480 -0.13 -36.15 14.48
N ASP A 481 -0.40 -34.85 14.38
CA ASP A 481 -1.76 -34.31 14.56
C ASP A 481 -2.64 -34.42 13.31
N ILE A 482 -2.01 -34.64 12.15
CA ILE A 482 -2.67 -34.63 10.86
C ILE A 482 -2.15 -35.75 9.96
N SER A 483 -3.06 -36.43 9.26
CA SER A 483 -2.73 -37.44 8.26
C SER A 483 -3.40 -37.07 6.94
N GLY A 484 -2.66 -36.41 6.05
CA GLY A 484 -3.24 -35.81 4.84
C GLY A 484 -4.26 -34.73 5.20
N ASP A 485 -5.53 -35.00 4.87
CA ASP A 485 -6.69 -34.14 5.18
C ASP A 485 -7.43 -34.55 6.46
N ASP A 486 -7.02 -35.64 7.12
CA ASP A 486 -7.62 -36.03 8.40
C ASP A 486 -7.01 -35.24 9.55
N ALA A 487 -7.83 -34.39 10.16
CA ALA A 487 -7.51 -33.54 11.31
C ALA A 487 -8.17 -34.01 12.62
N THR A 488 -8.63 -35.26 12.70
CA THR A 488 -9.36 -35.80 13.86
C THR A 488 -8.54 -35.71 15.16
N VAL A 489 -7.23 -36.00 15.09
CA VAL A 489 -6.32 -35.93 16.23
C VAL A 489 -6.17 -34.47 16.70
N ALA A 490 -5.80 -33.56 15.79
CA ALA A 490 -5.69 -32.13 16.05
C ALA A 490 -6.95 -31.56 16.73
N ALA A 491 -8.12 -31.84 16.16
CA ALA A 491 -9.41 -31.31 16.61
C ALA A 491 -9.82 -31.81 18.00
N THR A 492 -9.27 -32.94 18.46
CA THR A 492 -9.59 -33.55 19.76
C THR A 492 -8.59 -33.15 20.84
N ARG A 493 -7.29 -33.16 20.49
CA ARG A 493 -6.17 -32.87 21.39
C ARG A 493 -6.11 -31.39 21.77
N ILE A 494 -6.33 -30.50 20.81
CA ILE A 494 -6.15 -29.06 20.99
C ILE A 494 -7.51 -28.38 21.23
N LYS A 495 -7.65 -27.75 22.41
CA LYS A 495 -8.88 -27.09 22.83
C LYS A 495 -8.97 -25.65 22.32
N ALA A 496 -10.20 -25.16 22.19
CA ALA A 496 -10.49 -23.76 21.91
C ALA A 496 -10.03 -22.87 23.07
N ARG A 497 -9.76 -21.61 22.78
CA ARG A 497 -9.31 -20.59 23.75
C ARG A 497 -10.33 -19.45 23.79
N ALA A 498 -10.40 -18.75 24.92
CA ALA A 498 -11.31 -17.62 25.10
C ALA A 498 -10.81 -16.32 24.46
N ASN A 499 -9.51 -16.21 24.17
CA ASN A 499 -8.90 -14.97 23.71
C ASN A 499 -9.03 -14.80 22.19
N CYS A 500 -9.37 -13.59 21.75
CA CYS A 500 -9.32 -13.25 20.33
C CYS A 500 -7.87 -13.03 19.90
N ALA A 501 -7.24 -14.05 19.31
CA ALA A 501 -5.85 -14.00 18.87
C ALA A 501 -5.73 -14.59 17.47
N ASN A 502 -5.45 -13.75 16.49
CA ASN A 502 -5.31 -14.17 15.09
C ASN A 502 -3.98 -13.73 14.45
N LYS A 503 -3.05 -13.20 15.26
CA LYS A 503 -1.70 -12.83 14.85
C LYS A 503 -0.65 -13.81 15.37
N PHE A 504 0.03 -14.48 14.46
CA PHE A 504 1.12 -15.41 14.72
C PHE A 504 2.47 -14.71 14.49
N ARG A 505 3.41 -14.86 15.40
CA ARG A 505 4.73 -14.22 15.35
C ARG A 505 5.77 -15.27 15.07
N PHE A 506 6.53 -15.12 14.01
CA PHE A 506 7.57 -16.09 13.65
C PHE A 506 8.99 -15.54 13.83
N ALA A 507 9.16 -14.24 14.09
CA ALA A 507 10.44 -13.65 14.42
C ALA A 507 10.31 -12.39 15.27
N GLY A 508 11.39 -12.04 15.97
CA GLY A 508 11.49 -10.81 16.76
C GLY A 508 12.92 -10.52 17.19
N VAL A 509 13.14 -9.27 17.59
CA VAL A 509 14.47 -8.73 17.91
C VAL A 509 14.31 -7.55 18.88
N ALA A 510 15.24 -7.35 19.80
CA ALA A 510 15.21 -6.17 20.70
C ALA A 510 15.33 -4.88 19.88
N ILE A 511 14.60 -3.83 20.24
CA ILE A 511 14.74 -2.52 19.58
C ILE A 511 16.15 -1.97 19.79
N ASP A 512 16.64 -2.02 21.03
CA ASP A 512 18.02 -1.71 21.37
C ASP A 512 18.92 -2.94 21.14
N PRO A 513 19.88 -2.89 20.20
CA PRO A 513 20.83 -4.00 19.98
C PRO A 513 21.58 -4.42 21.24
N ALA A 514 21.88 -3.48 22.16
CA ALA A 514 22.58 -3.79 23.40
C ALA A 514 21.74 -4.64 24.37
N LYS A 515 20.41 -4.64 24.22
CA LYS A 515 19.46 -5.44 25.00
C LYS A 515 19.04 -6.72 24.30
N GLN A 516 19.70 -7.13 23.22
CA GLN A 516 19.32 -8.33 22.48
C GLN A 516 19.30 -9.60 23.35
N SER A 517 20.19 -9.70 24.35
CA SER A 517 20.20 -10.82 25.31
C SER A 517 19.01 -10.83 26.27
N GLN A 518 18.31 -9.70 26.42
CA GLN A 518 17.09 -9.57 27.23
C GLN A 518 15.83 -9.89 26.43
N PHE A 519 15.91 -9.93 25.10
CA PHE A 519 14.76 -10.29 24.27
C PHE A 519 14.44 -11.78 24.47
N ILE A 520 13.24 -12.03 24.96
CA ILE A 520 12.71 -13.37 25.16
C ILE A 520 11.45 -13.48 24.31
N ALA A 521 11.42 -14.47 23.42
CA ALA A 521 10.19 -14.84 22.72
C ALA A 521 9.27 -15.58 23.70
N PRO A 522 8.06 -15.09 24.00
CA PRO A 522 7.11 -15.78 24.85
C PRO A 522 6.81 -17.19 24.33
N THR A 523 6.70 -18.13 25.25
CA THR A 523 6.25 -19.49 24.93
C THR A 523 4.73 -19.48 24.77
N GLY A 524 4.23 -19.81 23.59
CA GLY A 524 2.78 -19.80 23.35
C GLY A 524 2.37 -20.04 21.91
N VAL A 525 1.07 -20.19 21.68
CA VAL A 525 0.51 -20.49 20.34
C VAL A 525 0.65 -19.34 19.35
N ASN A 526 0.89 -18.13 19.87
CA ASN A 526 1.05 -16.93 19.07
C ASN A 526 2.50 -16.68 18.64
N TRP A 527 3.45 -17.53 19.05
CA TRP A 527 4.88 -17.39 18.77
C TRP A 527 5.46 -18.71 18.25
N LEU A 528 6.16 -18.67 17.13
CA LEU A 528 6.91 -19.81 16.64
C LEU A 528 8.02 -20.17 17.62
N THR A 529 8.28 -21.46 17.81
CA THR A 529 9.38 -21.93 18.64
C THR A 529 10.09 -23.08 17.91
N PRO A 530 11.38 -22.93 17.52
CA PRO A 530 12.19 -21.71 17.59
C PRO A 530 11.75 -20.63 16.58
N LEU A 531 12.15 -19.38 16.79
CA LEU A 531 11.91 -18.30 15.84
C LEU A 531 12.71 -18.50 14.54
N LEU A 532 12.23 -17.90 13.45
CA LEU A 532 12.90 -17.87 12.15
C LEU A 532 14.07 -16.87 12.15
N THR A 533 15.12 -17.24 11.45
CA THR A 533 16.28 -16.41 11.14
C THR A 533 16.01 -15.47 9.95
N ASP A 534 16.85 -14.45 9.76
CA ASP A 534 16.81 -13.58 8.58
C ASP A 534 16.88 -14.36 7.27
N ALA A 535 17.72 -15.39 7.18
CA ALA A 535 17.86 -16.22 5.98
C ALA A 535 16.56 -16.99 5.68
N GLN A 536 15.91 -17.54 6.71
CA GLN A 536 14.63 -18.23 6.55
C GLN A 536 13.51 -17.27 6.15
N LEU A 537 13.46 -16.08 6.74
CA LEU A 537 12.47 -15.06 6.35
C LEU A 537 12.69 -14.53 4.95
N ALA A 538 13.95 -14.32 4.54
CA ALA A 538 14.30 -13.88 3.19
C ALA A 538 13.89 -14.90 2.12
N SER A 539 13.67 -16.17 2.48
CA SER A 539 13.11 -17.19 1.58
C SER A 539 11.60 -17.04 1.35
N ILE A 540 10.89 -16.35 2.25
CA ILE A 540 9.47 -16.04 2.10
C ILE A 540 9.36 -14.80 1.22
N LYS A 541 8.74 -14.95 0.05
CA LYS A 541 8.65 -13.89 -0.96
C LYS A 541 7.24 -13.26 -0.97
N PRO A 542 7.06 -12.00 -1.42
CA PRO A 542 5.77 -11.50 -1.89
C PRO A 542 5.04 -12.55 -2.72
N PHE A 543 3.73 -12.61 -2.51
CA PHE A 543 2.80 -13.58 -3.10
C PHE A 543 3.09 -15.03 -2.76
N SER A 544 3.76 -15.29 -1.63
CA SER A 544 3.78 -16.62 -1.03
C SER A 544 2.35 -17.14 -0.80
N VAL A 545 2.11 -18.40 -1.14
CA VAL A 545 0.82 -19.08 -0.98
C VAL A 545 0.69 -19.65 0.43
N TYR A 546 -0.46 -19.41 1.03
CA TYR A 546 -0.93 -20.06 2.24
C TYR A 546 -2.19 -20.85 1.92
N HIS A 547 -2.23 -22.10 2.37
CA HIS A 547 -3.40 -22.96 2.20
C HIS A 547 -4.24 -22.92 3.46
N ILE A 548 -5.54 -22.66 3.31
CA ILE A 548 -6.52 -22.64 4.39
C ILE A 548 -7.52 -23.76 4.16
N ARG A 549 -7.48 -24.78 5.02
CA ARG A 549 -8.43 -25.88 5.04
C ARG A 549 -9.42 -25.68 6.17
N THR A 550 -10.72 -25.63 5.88
CA THR A 550 -11.76 -25.42 6.89
C THR A 550 -12.65 -26.64 7.02
N TYR A 551 -13.08 -26.93 8.25
CA TYR A 551 -13.89 -28.09 8.60
C TYR A 551 -15.20 -27.61 9.23
N GLN A 552 -16.32 -28.20 8.81
CA GLN A 552 -17.68 -27.81 9.18
C GLN A 552 -18.54 -29.06 9.44
N GLY A 553 -19.65 -28.87 10.16
CA GLY A 553 -20.66 -29.90 10.37
C GLY A 553 -20.17 -31.10 11.20
N GLY A 554 -19.13 -30.92 12.02
CA GLY A 554 -18.52 -31.98 12.82
C GLY A 554 -17.62 -32.94 12.05
N VAL A 555 -17.48 -32.77 10.73
CA VAL A 555 -16.62 -33.59 9.87
C VAL A 555 -15.16 -33.16 10.07
N LYS A 556 -14.28 -34.10 10.41
CA LYS A 556 -12.85 -33.83 10.72
C LYS A 556 -11.86 -34.50 9.77
N THR A 557 -12.35 -35.42 8.94
CA THR A 557 -11.51 -36.29 8.10
C THR A 557 -11.24 -35.71 6.72
N VAL A 558 -12.05 -34.72 6.29
CA VAL A 558 -11.94 -34.04 5.00
C VAL A 558 -12.35 -32.59 5.19
N PRO A 559 -11.62 -31.61 4.62
CA PRO A 559 -12.01 -30.21 4.68
C PRO A 559 -13.26 -29.93 3.83
N SER A 560 -14.16 -29.10 4.36
CA SER A 560 -15.32 -28.56 3.65
C SER A 560 -14.90 -27.56 2.56
N HIS A 561 -13.83 -26.80 2.81
CA HIS A 561 -13.22 -25.90 1.83
C HIS A 561 -11.69 -25.95 1.90
N ASN A 562 -11.05 -25.79 0.75
CA ASN A 562 -9.61 -25.62 0.60
C ASN A 562 -9.34 -24.35 -0.21
N TYR A 563 -8.70 -23.35 0.41
CA TYR A 563 -8.41 -22.06 -0.22
C TYR A 563 -6.92 -21.81 -0.31
N GLU A 564 -6.49 -21.27 -1.45
CA GLU A 564 -5.16 -20.68 -1.61
C GLU A 564 -5.25 -19.16 -1.45
N VAL A 565 -4.43 -18.63 -0.55
CA VAL A 565 -4.39 -17.21 -0.20
C VAL A 565 -2.96 -16.69 -0.33
N LEU A 566 -2.80 -15.65 -1.14
CA LEU A 566 -1.52 -15.01 -1.42
C LEU A 566 -1.33 -13.81 -0.50
N THR A 567 -0.11 -13.60 0.02
CA THR A 567 0.26 -12.34 0.70
C THR A 567 0.84 -11.33 -0.28
N GLN A 568 0.49 -10.05 -0.23
CA GLN A 568 1.11 -9.07 -1.15
C GLN A 568 2.58 -8.77 -0.85
N SER A 569 2.98 -8.89 0.42
CA SER A 569 4.33 -8.56 0.89
C SER A 569 5.09 -9.80 1.38
N ALA A 570 6.42 -9.68 1.44
CA ALA A 570 7.25 -10.51 2.30
C ALA A 570 7.14 -10.05 3.76
N PRO A 571 7.43 -10.94 4.72
CA PRO A 571 7.68 -10.53 6.09
C PRO A 571 8.98 -9.73 6.19
N ALA A 572 9.02 -8.76 7.11
CA ALA A 572 10.25 -8.05 7.43
C ALA A 572 11.22 -8.97 8.21
N THR A 573 12.51 -8.93 7.89
CA THR A 573 13.52 -9.63 8.70
C THR A 573 13.86 -8.83 9.96
N PRO A 574 14.36 -9.47 11.03
CA PRO A 574 14.98 -8.78 12.17
C PRO A 574 15.93 -7.63 11.78
N THR A 575 16.79 -7.82 10.78
CA THR A 575 17.68 -6.74 10.29
C THR A 575 16.88 -5.60 9.66
N SER A 576 15.95 -5.91 8.76
CA SER A 576 15.12 -4.89 8.10
C SER A 576 14.25 -4.12 9.10
N LEU A 577 13.72 -4.78 10.13
CA LEU A 577 12.91 -4.15 11.17
C LEU A 577 13.64 -3.01 11.89
N ARG A 578 14.95 -3.15 12.15
CA ARG A 578 15.78 -2.11 12.77
C ARG A 578 15.99 -0.89 11.89
N SER A 579 15.97 -1.10 10.57
CA SER A 579 16.16 -0.03 9.59
C SER A 579 14.87 0.74 9.27
N TYR A 580 13.71 0.18 9.62
CA TYR A 580 12.44 0.85 9.39
C TYR A 580 12.30 2.07 10.30
N ARG A 581 11.77 3.15 9.72
CA ARG A 581 11.31 4.32 10.48
C ARG A 581 9.87 4.11 10.92
N TRP A 582 9.53 4.61 12.11
CA TRP A 582 8.24 4.38 12.77
C TRP A 582 7.61 5.70 13.24
N GLN A 583 6.28 5.75 13.24
CA GLN A 583 5.53 6.83 13.86
C GLN A 583 5.55 6.64 15.37
N ASP A 584 5.61 7.75 16.10
CA ASP A 584 5.52 7.76 17.56
C ASP A 584 4.28 8.53 18.03
N ALA A 585 3.60 8.00 19.03
CA ALA A 585 2.59 8.76 19.76
C ALA A 585 3.24 9.92 20.54
N SER A 586 2.49 10.99 20.76
CA SER A 586 2.96 12.14 21.54
C SER A 586 3.22 11.74 22.99
N ALA A 587 4.12 12.46 23.65
CA ALA A 587 4.40 12.26 25.07
C ALA A 587 3.15 12.42 25.95
N ALA A 588 2.23 13.34 25.58
CA ALA A 588 0.97 13.54 26.29
C ALA A 588 0.08 12.28 26.21
N THR A 589 -0.07 11.71 25.02
CA THR A 589 -0.83 10.45 24.83
C THR A 589 -0.17 9.29 25.59
N LEU A 590 1.16 9.19 25.59
CA LEU A 590 1.86 8.14 26.34
C LEU A 590 1.71 8.30 27.86
N ALA A 591 1.65 9.54 28.36
CA ALA A 591 1.42 9.83 29.77
C ALA A 591 0.02 9.38 30.23
N MET A 592 -0.98 9.41 29.33
CA MET A 592 -2.35 8.97 29.62
C MET A 592 -2.49 7.47 29.82
N LEU A 593 -1.58 6.67 29.25
CA LEU A 593 -1.55 5.21 29.38
C LEU A 593 -0.87 4.72 30.67
N LYS A 594 -0.20 5.60 31.40
CA LYS A 594 0.57 5.24 32.60
C LYS A 594 -0.22 5.58 33.88
N PRO A 595 -0.53 4.61 34.75
CA PRO A 595 -1.26 4.85 36.00
C PRO A 595 -0.52 5.77 36.97
N SER A 596 0.82 5.74 36.96
CA SER A 596 1.67 6.59 37.81
C SER A 596 1.81 8.04 37.32
N SER A 597 1.24 8.37 36.16
CA SER A 597 1.32 9.70 35.57
C SER A 597 0.30 10.65 36.19
N ALA A 598 0.68 11.91 36.42
CA ALA A 598 -0.26 12.97 36.81
C ALA A 598 -1.31 13.26 35.73
N SER A 599 -1.05 12.85 34.48
CA SER A 599 -1.98 12.95 33.35
C SER A 599 -2.57 11.61 32.94
N ALA A 600 -2.57 10.60 33.83
CA ALA A 600 -3.23 9.33 33.59
C ALA A 600 -4.70 9.55 33.15
N PHE A 601 -5.16 8.78 32.17
CA PHE A 601 -6.53 8.94 31.68
C PHE A 601 -7.54 8.64 32.77
N ALA A 602 -8.44 9.59 33.04
CA ALA A 602 -9.45 9.49 34.10
C ALA A 602 -10.70 8.67 33.71
N GLY A 603 -10.73 8.08 32.51
CA GLY A 603 -11.90 7.43 31.95
C GLY A 603 -12.77 8.41 31.13
N GLY A 604 -13.58 7.89 30.21
CA GLY A 604 -14.46 8.73 29.40
C GLY A 604 -15.02 8.08 28.14
N ALA A 605 -15.91 8.78 27.45
CA ALA A 605 -16.55 8.31 26.21
C ALA A 605 -15.58 8.23 25.02
N SER A 606 -14.41 8.87 25.10
CA SER A 606 -13.38 8.80 24.08
C SER A 606 -11.98 8.92 24.69
N PHE A 607 -11.00 8.29 24.06
CA PHE A 607 -9.59 8.40 24.40
C PHE A 607 -8.87 9.26 23.34
N PRO A 608 -8.24 10.38 23.72
CA PRO A 608 -7.52 11.23 22.78
C PRO A 608 -6.13 10.66 22.45
N VAL A 609 -5.86 10.51 21.16
CA VAL A 609 -4.59 10.03 20.62
C VAL A 609 -3.99 11.13 19.75
N SER A 610 -2.70 11.41 19.93
CA SER A 610 -1.99 12.42 19.13
C SER A 610 -0.60 11.96 18.73
N TRP A 611 -0.14 12.44 17.58
CA TRP A 611 1.21 12.20 17.04
C TRP A 611 1.58 13.31 16.06
N THR A 612 2.85 13.35 15.65
CA THR A 612 3.35 14.26 14.62
C THR A 612 3.86 13.44 13.44
N GLY A 613 3.41 13.79 12.23
CA GLY A 613 3.87 13.15 11.00
C GLY A 613 5.39 13.30 10.86
N ARG A 614 6.06 12.22 10.45
CA ARG A 614 7.51 12.19 10.22
C ARG A 614 7.84 11.93 8.76
N ASP A 615 8.92 12.55 8.30
CA ASP A 615 9.42 12.36 6.94
C ASP A 615 10.00 10.95 6.74
N GLY A 616 9.69 10.34 5.60
CA GLY A 616 10.08 8.96 5.29
C GLY A 616 9.37 7.89 6.11
N VAL A 617 8.25 8.21 6.78
CA VAL A 617 7.49 7.26 7.59
C VAL A 617 6.07 7.13 7.05
N PRO A 618 5.55 5.90 6.83
CA PRO A 618 4.17 5.72 6.40
C PRO A 618 3.18 6.43 7.34
N ALA A 619 2.19 7.11 6.76
CA ALA A 619 1.21 7.85 7.54
C ALA A 619 0.36 6.91 8.41
N VAL A 620 0.00 7.37 9.60
CA VAL A 620 -0.94 6.65 10.46
C VAL A 620 -2.31 6.60 9.77
N THR A 621 -2.82 5.39 9.55
CA THR A 621 -4.14 5.13 8.96
C THR A 621 -5.23 5.02 10.03
N GLY A 622 -4.83 4.73 11.27
CA GLY A 622 -5.75 4.67 12.40
C GLY A 622 -5.07 4.33 13.71
N ALA A 623 -5.80 4.52 14.81
CA ALA A 623 -5.39 4.18 16.16
C ALA A 623 -6.36 3.18 16.80
N THR A 624 -5.84 2.33 17.69
CA THR A 624 -6.60 1.40 18.51
C THR A 624 -6.24 1.61 19.97
N ILE A 625 -7.25 1.64 20.85
CA ILE A 625 -7.08 1.71 22.30
C ILE A 625 -7.72 0.47 22.91
N GLN A 626 -7.05 -0.13 23.89
CA GLN A 626 -7.65 -1.15 24.75
C GLN A 626 -7.31 -0.86 26.20
N ILE A 627 -8.28 -0.98 27.10
CA ILE A 627 -8.06 -0.86 28.53
C ILE A 627 -8.81 -1.98 29.24
N LEU A 628 -8.10 -2.74 30.06
CA LEU A 628 -8.66 -3.74 30.95
C LEU A 628 -8.37 -3.36 32.39
N THR A 629 -9.42 -3.26 33.19
CA THR A 629 -9.30 -3.05 34.64
C THR A 629 -10.04 -4.15 35.38
N SER A 630 -9.50 -4.56 36.52
CA SER A 630 -10.15 -5.49 37.46
C SER A 630 -11.54 -5.00 37.90
N LYS A 631 -11.80 -3.69 37.89
CA LYS A 631 -13.12 -3.10 38.17
C LYS A 631 -14.16 -3.37 37.08
N THR A 632 -13.74 -3.38 35.81
CA THR A 632 -14.64 -3.60 34.67
C THR A 632 -14.82 -5.08 34.35
N GLY A 633 -13.80 -5.91 34.65
CA GLY A 633 -13.83 -7.35 34.40
C GLY A 633 -13.84 -7.73 32.91
N ALA A 634 -13.79 -6.76 31.99
CA ALA A 634 -13.80 -6.94 30.55
C ALA A 634 -12.94 -5.87 29.86
N VAL A 635 -12.34 -6.21 28.71
CA VAL A 635 -11.54 -5.28 27.92
C VAL A 635 -12.47 -4.32 27.19
N VAL A 636 -12.28 -3.01 27.39
CA VAL A 636 -12.92 -1.99 26.54
C VAL A 636 -11.96 -1.64 25.41
N SER A 637 -12.36 -1.96 24.18
CA SER A 637 -11.61 -1.65 22.95
C SER A 637 -12.28 -0.53 22.18
N GLY A 638 -11.49 0.23 21.43
CA GLY A 638 -11.99 1.19 20.46
C GLY A 638 -10.98 1.42 19.34
N SER A 639 -11.48 1.83 18.17
CA SER A 639 -10.66 2.14 17.01
C SER A 639 -11.13 3.40 16.29
N ALA A 640 -10.22 4.10 15.62
CA ALA A 640 -10.54 5.25 14.79
C ALA A 640 -9.58 5.38 13.61
N SER A 641 -10.08 5.87 12.47
CA SER A 641 -9.30 6.14 11.27
C SER A 641 -8.72 7.55 11.27
N SER A 642 -7.57 7.72 10.62
CA SER A 642 -6.86 9.00 10.53
C SER A 642 -6.70 9.49 9.10
N LYS A 643 -6.66 10.81 8.94
CA LYS A 643 -6.19 11.48 7.72
C LYS A 643 -4.66 11.32 7.59
N PRO A 644 -4.12 11.29 6.36
CA PRO A 644 -2.69 11.31 6.15
C PRO A 644 -2.15 12.67 6.61
N LEU A 645 -0.99 12.67 7.25
CA LEU A 645 -0.33 13.90 7.69
C LEU A 645 0.93 14.13 6.89
N LEU A 646 1.14 15.40 6.53
CA LEU A 646 2.44 15.83 6.05
C LEU A 646 3.47 15.76 7.20
N PRO A 647 4.76 15.56 6.86
CA PRO A 647 5.84 15.65 7.84
C PRO A 647 5.78 16.97 8.63
N GLY A 648 6.02 16.91 9.94
CA GLY A 648 5.98 18.04 10.86
C GLY A 648 4.58 18.48 11.32
N VAL A 649 3.52 17.93 10.72
CA VAL A 649 2.14 18.27 11.12
C VAL A 649 1.67 17.35 12.25
N SER A 650 1.16 17.95 13.32
CA SER A 650 0.55 17.22 14.43
C SER A 650 -0.93 16.94 14.17
N ALA A 651 -1.39 15.76 14.59
CA ALA A 651 -2.81 15.43 14.62
C ALA A 651 -3.27 15.02 16.01
N SER A 652 -4.58 15.17 16.22
CA SER A 652 -5.31 14.60 17.33
C SER A 652 -6.49 13.81 16.79
N LEU A 653 -6.75 12.66 17.39
CA LEU A 653 -7.79 11.71 17.03
C LEU A 653 -8.48 11.24 18.31
N ASN A 654 -9.80 11.39 18.36
CA ASN A 654 -10.59 10.80 19.43
C ASN A 654 -10.98 9.38 19.05
N VAL A 655 -10.53 8.41 19.84
CA VAL A 655 -10.91 7.00 19.70
C VAL A 655 -12.15 6.76 20.58
N PHE A 656 -13.21 6.19 20.01
CA PHE A 656 -14.42 5.84 20.74
C PHE A 656 -14.48 4.33 20.98
N PRO A 657 -15.09 3.86 22.08
CA PRO A 657 -15.32 2.43 22.30
C PRO A 657 -16.13 1.79 21.18
N ASP A 658 -15.75 0.57 20.79
CA ASP A 658 -16.40 -0.17 19.70
C ASP A 658 -17.85 -0.57 20.07
N VAL A 659 -18.15 -0.65 21.36
CA VAL A 659 -19.51 -0.89 21.89
C VAL A 659 -20.13 0.46 22.25
N ALA A 660 -21.22 0.80 21.56
CA ALA A 660 -21.96 2.02 21.82
C ALA A 660 -22.37 2.12 23.31
N LEU A 661 -22.30 3.34 23.87
CA LEU A 661 -22.65 3.66 25.27
C LEU A 661 -21.73 3.06 26.35
N VAL A 662 -20.70 2.29 25.99
CA VAL A 662 -19.63 1.93 26.92
C VAL A 662 -18.61 3.06 26.97
N ALA A 663 -18.09 3.39 28.15
CA ALA A 663 -16.99 4.32 28.32
C ALA A 663 -15.68 3.56 28.55
N PHE A 664 -14.56 4.15 28.13
CA PHE A 664 -13.25 3.65 28.53
C PHE A 664 -13.05 3.82 30.03
N PRO A 665 -12.55 2.81 30.75
CA PRO A 665 -12.24 2.91 32.17
C PRO A 665 -11.03 3.81 32.41
N ALA A 666 -10.88 4.27 33.65
CA ALA A 666 -9.73 5.06 34.07
C ALA A 666 -8.46 4.22 34.10
N VAL A 667 -7.38 4.76 33.55
CA VAL A 667 -6.03 4.16 33.62
C VAL A 667 -5.48 4.22 35.04
N THR A 668 -5.94 5.15 35.87
CA THR A 668 -5.59 5.20 37.31
C THR A 668 -6.06 3.96 38.08
N ASP A 669 -6.97 3.15 37.51
CA ASP A 669 -7.48 1.92 38.12
C ASP A 669 -6.66 0.68 37.76
N LEU A 670 -5.58 0.83 36.99
CA LEU A 670 -4.62 -0.25 36.76
C LEU A 670 -3.79 -0.44 38.03
N ASN A 671 -4.15 -1.41 38.87
CA ASN A 671 -3.49 -1.66 40.16
C ASN A 671 -3.42 -3.14 40.55
N ALA A 672 -3.80 -4.04 39.64
CA ALA A 672 -3.91 -5.47 39.89
C ALA A 672 -3.37 -6.27 38.71
N SER A 673 -2.81 -7.45 38.99
CA SER A 673 -2.24 -8.33 37.97
C SER A 673 -3.27 -8.64 36.87
N GLY A 674 -2.83 -8.52 35.61
CA GLY A 674 -3.70 -8.73 34.44
C GLY A 674 -4.48 -7.49 33.99
N ASN A 675 -4.37 -6.37 34.71
CA ASN A 675 -4.83 -5.07 34.20
C ASN A 675 -3.82 -4.54 33.16
N PHE A 676 -4.31 -3.90 32.11
CA PHE A 676 -3.44 -3.28 31.11
C PHE A 676 -4.07 -2.07 30.42
N SER A 677 -3.21 -1.22 29.84
CA SER A 677 -3.58 -0.25 28.81
C SER A 677 -2.73 -0.43 27.57
N PHE A 678 -3.36 -0.24 26.41
CA PHE A 678 -2.73 -0.45 25.11
C PHE A 678 -3.12 0.66 24.14
N LEU A 679 -2.14 1.14 23.38
CA LEU A 679 -2.32 1.96 22.19
C LEU A 679 -1.60 1.32 21.02
N GLY A 680 -2.32 1.15 19.90
CA GLY A 680 -1.74 0.81 18.61
C GLY A 680 -1.88 1.97 17.62
N LEU A 681 -0.79 2.39 16.98
CA LEU A 681 -0.82 3.22 15.78
C LEU A 681 -0.58 2.32 14.58
N SER A 682 -1.51 2.29 13.63
CA SER A 682 -1.44 1.47 12.43
C SER A 682 -1.04 2.29 11.21
N SER A 683 -0.23 1.71 10.33
CA SER A 683 0.06 2.22 9.00
C SER A 683 0.33 1.06 8.04
N MET A 684 0.54 1.35 6.75
CA MET A 684 0.76 0.35 5.72
C MET A 684 1.83 0.85 4.75
N ARG A 685 2.64 -0.04 4.18
CA ARG A 685 3.58 0.29 3.09
C ARG A 685 2.97 -0.02 1.73
N GLY A 686 3.50 0.60 0.67
CA GLY A 686 2.97 0.46 -0.69
C GLY A 686 3.02 -0.97 -1.24
N ASN A 687 3.84 -1.83 -0.64
CA ASN A 687 3.98 -3.25 -0.96
C ASN A 687 2.99 -4.16 -0.20
N GLY A 688 2.08 -3.60 0.60
CA GLY A 688 1.10 -4.37 1.37
C GLY A 688 1.57 -4.85 2.74
N LEU A 689 2.77 -4.45 3.21
CA LEU A 689 3.23 -4.73 4.58
C LEU A 689 2.55 -3.78 5.56
N TYR A 690 1.86 -4.34 6.56
CA TYR A 690 1.26 -3.55 7.62
C TYR A 690 2.27 -3.24 8.72
N LEU A 691 2.30 -2.00 9.17
CA LEU A 691 3.12 -1.57 10.29
C LEU A 691 2.22 -1.24 11.49
N SER A 692 2.68 -1.60 12.69
CA SER A 692 2.02 -1.22 13.93
C SER A 692 3.06 -0.76 14.95
N THR A 693 2.92 0.45 15.48
CA THR A 693 3.62 0.83 16.72
C THR A 693 2.65 0.58 17.87
N SER A 694 3.01 -0.28 18.81
CA SER A 694 2.22 -0.53 20.01
C SER A 694 2.91 -0.05 21.27
N TYR A 695 2.14 0.57 22.15
CA TYR A 695 2.54 0.98 23.50
C TYR A 695 1.68 0.24 24.49
N GLU A 696 2.30 -0.45 25.44
CA GLU A 696 1.60 -1.34 26.35
C GLU A 696 2.09 -1.11 27.79
N TYR A 697 1.15 -0.99 28.71
CA TYR A 697 1.41 -0.92 30.14
C TYR A 697 0.68 -2.09 30.81
N ASP A 698 1.44 -3.07 31.30
CA ASP A 698 0.91 -4.26 31.98
C ASP A 698 1.22 -4.22 33.48
N PHE A 699 0.29 -4.74 34.29
CA PHE A 699 0.44 -4.91 35.74
C PHE A 699 0.73 -6.34 36.18
#